data_AF-A0A316L5N5-F1
#
_entry.id   AF-A0A316L5N5-F1
#
_cell.length_a   1.000
_cell.length_b   1.000
_cell.length_c   1.000
_cell.angle_alpha   90.00
_cell.angle_beta   90.00
_cell.angle_gamma   90.00
#
_symmetry.space_group_name_H-M   'P 1'
#
loop_
_entity.id
_entity.type
_entity.pdbx_description
1 polymer ?
#
loop_
_entity_poly.entity_id
_entity_poly.type
_entity_poly.pdbx_seq_one_letter_code
_entity_poly.pdbx_strand_id
1 'polypeptide(L)'
;MKSIGTAVFTDFDGLLAWYQSLTWESAAAFVESLRNKRPRFEQDPDLETVISNAFQLYEVHSWNSFNPEKTREYQWPNIIQPAGISIFHRYKDFQENFHQPIQVGVWDEEYAYLFLGNPQEGIVIPTPAKYMDFSPAVDYSDMTPAALRQQLGGSSNEEMQLVSKDAYSTLTPNILKTQKVAQEEAQKRLEQEIKDIEDCKTGELAELQQKIEAMKAELYQKKEAMLAKMEQMKQELEEKKELLENQIFLLDAQIYSILCFMGEVVKFGQIRSGKNASDKEPIVIHQKLRFLDEELGRLASLYEIQWDETDMFEEFLRHSPLALDTFAPNERCITLVRLSRTGTTFGRDDDRPYANLLKTYRYFHGKTVGIIIRNGENLYLGWTEEDRVHIDDDFIVSQVITEVVPDEEPEFTFESERRRYIEQKKAERKKLIDGIVSRSFVFSILQGVVENTPLLPLPAGVKLGKQSEYVIYSVADKWLTDNKYGSFDDIIERCNSRVTEGDTLLTTQYLRPEEDHWTNHVYGTRAWENPRGVGERNRTHDCSVEDCTLYPANLVMYDKPISQTRFRYWATPDYWTLQKNPDAQPEWRETVMETDQYQRQKEWNAKDPEALKDHPDEIIEVFDYRKRHVFVSVKKKDDWGYSSEARANFEVYDEEFINLTYMNSVWLEWVITNRKLGGWTIGGKEVHYAYAIRYLKKAMDYITRREKLEKELLDKMNPAICKDPEWPLRLTEWKLEKGVRSLSPYQAKRFAKYIMNSGKSE
;
A
#
# COMPACT_ATOMS: atom_id res chain seq x y z
N MET A 1 -11.35 -17.31 -3.84
CA MET A 1 -11.08 -18.75 -3.96
C MET A 1 -10.24 -19.25 -2.79
N LYS A 2 -10.65 -20.35 -2.15
CA LYS A 2 -9.90 -21.02 -1.06
C LYS A 2 -9.09 -22.20 -1.60
N SER A 3 -7.94 -22.51 -0.99
CA SER A 3 -7.19 -23.73 -1.31
C SER A 3 -7.93 -24.97 -0.81
N ILE A 4 -8.03 -26.00 -1.64
CA ILE A 4 -8.61 -27.33 -1.33
C ILE A 4 -7.52 -28.40 -1.13
N GLY A 5 -6.25 -28.07 -1.34
CA GLY A 5 -5.12 -28.98 -1.23
C GLY A 5 -3.91 -28.49 -2.04
N THR A 6 -2.92 -29.37 -2.20
CA THR A 6 -1.69 -29.07 -2.94
C THR A 6 -1.47 -30.06 -4.08
N ALA A 7 -0.83 -29.63 -5.16
CA ALA A 7 -0.49 -30.49 -6.29
C ALA A 7 1.02 -30.50 -6.57
N VAL A 8 1.50 -31.61 -7.14
CA VAL A 8 2.90 -31.82 -7.52
C VAL A 8 2.96 -32.30 -8.97
N PHE A 9 3.84 -31.72 -9.78
CA PHE A 9 4.07 -32.20 -11.15
C PHE A 9 4.68 -33.61 -11.17
N THR A 10 4.06 -34.53 -11.91
CA THR A 10 4.57 -35.88 -12.16
C THR A 10 5.12 -36.05 -13.58
N ASP A 11 4.51 -35.41 -14.57
CA ASP A 11 4.96 -35.39 -15.97
C ASP A 11 4.95 -33.96 -16.54
N PHE A 12 5.96 -33.18 -16.15
CA PHE A 12 6.10 -31.80 -16.60
C PHE A 12 6.50 -31.69 -18.08
N ASP A 13 7.37 -32.57 -18.57
CA ASP A 13 7.82 -32.55 -19.96
C ASP A 13 6.67 -32.92 -20.91
N GLY A 14 5.81 -33.87 -20.50
CA GLY A 14 4.58 -34.19 -21.22
C GLY A 14 3.58 -33.04 -21.27
N LEU A 15 3.43 -32.28 -20.18
CA LEU A 15 2.60 -31.06 -20.15
C LEU A 15 3.11 -30.01 -21.15
N LEU A 16 4.42 -29.75 -21.15
CA LEU A 16 5.04 -28.78 -22.06
C LEU A 16 4.89 -29.22 -23.53
N ALA A 17 5.15 -30.50 -23.82
CA ALA A 17 5.01 -31.04 -25.17
C ALA A 17 3.56 -30.96 -25.67
N TRP A 18 2.59 -31.28 -24.81
CA TRP A 18 1.17 -31.12 -25.11
C TRP A 18 0.81 -29.67 -25.42
N TYR A 19 1.22 -28.73 -24.55
CA TYR A 19 0.90 -27.31 -24.73
C TYR A 19 1.55 -26.70 -25.99
N GLN A 20 2.78 -27.11 -26.32
CA GLN A 20 3.46 -26.73 -27.56
C GLN A 20 2.73 -27.26 -28.81
N SER A 21 2.15 -28.46 -28.72
CA SER A 21 1.41 -29.09 -29.83
C SER A 21 -0.01 -28.53 -30.03
N LEU A 22 -0.50 -27.70 -29.10
CA LEU A 22 -1.88 -27.21 -29.08
C LEU A 22 -2.11 -26.16 -30.18
N THR A 23 -3.16 -26.34 -30.99
CA THR A 23 -3.59 -25.31 -31.96
C THR A 23 -4.42 -24.23 -31.29
N TRP A 24 -4.42 -23.02 -31.87
CA TRP A 24 -5.21 -21.91 -31.32
C TRP A 24 -6.72 -22.22 -31.28
N GLU A 25 -7.27 -22.95 -32.27
CA GLU A 25 -8.71 -23.31 -32.25
C GLU A 25 -9.04 -24.19 -31.05
N SER A 26 -8.16 -25.15 -30.78
CA SER A 26 -8.34 -26.11 -29.68
C SER A 26 -8.22 -25.41 -28.33
N ALA A 27 -7.29 -24.46 -28.20
CA ALA A 27 -7.12 -23.64 -27.01
C ALA A 27 -8.33 -22.72 -26.76
N ALA A 28 -8.81 -22.04 -27.81
CA ALA A 28 -9.99 -21.18 -27.73
C ALA A 28 -11.27 -21.98 -27.41
N ALA A 29 -11.41 -23.18 -27.97
CA ALA A 29 -12.53 -24.07 -27.66
C ALA A 29 -12.55 -24.47 -26.16
N PHE A 30 -11.37 -24.69 -25.56
CA PHE A 30 -11.27 -24.94 -24.12
C PHE A 30 -11.76 -23.75 -23.29
N VAL A 31 -11.33 -22.52 -23.61
CA VAL A 31 -11.80 -21.31 -22.90
C VAL A 31 -13.31 -21.13 -23.06
N GLU A 32 -13.85 -21.37 -24.25
CA GLU A 32 -15.29 -21.28 -24.51
C GLU A 32 -16.07 -22.34 -23.72
N SER A 33 -15.51 -23.55 -23.55
CA SER A 33 -16.12 -24.58 -22.70
C SER A 33 -16.26 -24.13 -21.24
N LEU A 34 -15.28 -23.39 -20.71
CA LEU A 34 -15.35 -22.80 -19.36
C LEU A 34 -16.39 -21.68 -19.29
N ARG A 35 -16.45 -20.80 -20.30
CA ARG A 35 -17.46 -19.72 -20.36
C ARG A 35 -18.89 -20.25 -20.39
N ASN A 36 -19.12 -21.38 -21.07
CA ASN A 36 -20.43 -22.02 -21.12
C ASN A 36 -20.91 -22.57 -19.77
N LYS A 37 -20.01 -22.72 -18.78
CA LYS A 37 -20.36 -23.10 -17.40
C LYS A 37 -20.89 -21.92 -16.56
N ARG A 38 -20.87 -20.69 -17.09
CA ARG A 38 -21.35 -19.50 -16.37
C ARG A 38 -22.84 -19.61 -16.00
N PRO A 39 -23.22 -19.38 -14.72
CA PRO A 39 -24.63 -19.30 -14.35
C PRO A 39 -25.30 -18.11 -15.04
N ARG A 40 -26.55 -18.27 -15.53
CA ARG A 40 -27.28 -17.20 -16.24
C ARG A 40 -27.67 -16.01 -15.35
N PHE A 41 -27.80 -16.21 -14.04
CA PHE A 41 -28.41 -15.24 -13.13
C PHE A 41 -27.57 -14.92 -11.89
N GLU A 42 -26.45 -15.62 -11.68
CA GLU A 42 -25.57 -15.44 -10.52
C GLU A 42 -24.12 -15.30 -11.00
N GLN A 43 -23.40 -14.32 -10.46
CA GLN A 43 -21.97 -14.19 -10.67
C GLN A 43 -21.25 -15.12 -9.69
N ASP A 44 -20.51 -16.10 -10.22
CA ASP A 44 -19.57 -16.90 -9.45
C ASP A 44 -18.17 -16.27 -9.57
N PRO A 45 -17.67 -15.56 -8.54
CA PRO A 45 -16.39 -14.86 -8.60
C PRO A 45 -15.19 -15.80 -8.80
N ASP A 46 -15.29 -17.03 -8.30
CA ASP A 46 -14.22 -18.01 -8.39
C ASP A 46 -14.15 -18.55 -9.83
N LEU A 47 -15.29 -18.86 -10.45
CA LEU A 47 -15.35 -19.25 -11.87
C LEU A 47 -14.87 -18.13 -12.80
N GLU A 48 -15.22 -16.86 -12.53
CA GLU A 48 -14.71 -15.72 -13.30
C GLU A 48 -13.18 -15.60 -13.23
N THR A 49 -12.61 -15.89 -12.06
CA THR A 49 -11.16 -15.92 -11.86
C THR A 49 -10.52 -17.03 -12.71
N VAL A 50 -11.09 -18.23 -12.73
CA VAL A 50 -10.63 -19.34 -13.60
C VAL A 50 -10.68 -18.94 -15.07
N ILE A 51 -11.82 -18.39 -15.53
CA ILE A 51 -12.02 -18.01 -16.93
C ILE A 51 -11.02 -16.92 -17.35
N SER A 52 -10.80 -15.92 -16.50
CA SER A 52 -9.85 -14.84 -16.76
C SER A 52 -8.41 -15.37 -16.92
N ASN A 53 -7.97 -16.27 -16.05
CA ASN A 53 -6.64 -16.87 -16.13
C ASN A 53 -6.49 -17.84 -17.31
N ALA A 54 -7.54 -18.63 -17.61
CA ALA A 54 -7.58 -19.46 -18.81
C ALA A 54 -7.49 -18.62 -20.09
N PHE A 55 -8.17 -17.47 -20.13
CA PHE A 55 -8.11 -16.53 -21.25
C PHE A 55 -6.68 -16.04 -21.53
N GLN A 56 -5.91 -15.73 -20.48
CA GLN A 56 -4.51 -15.29 -20.63
C GLN A 56 -3.59 -16.39 -21.17
N LEU A 57 -3.86 -17.65 -20.84
CA LEU A 57 -3.02 -18.80 -21.24
C LEU A 57 -3.43 -19.42 -22.59
N TYR A 58 -4.71 -19.32 -22.95
CA TYR A 58 -5.29 -20.12 -24.04
C TYR A 58 -6.00 -19.29 -25.12
N GLU A 59 -6.08 -17.96 -25.00
CA GLU A 59 -6.72 -17.11 -26.01
C GLU A 59 -5.80 -15.97 -26.49
N VAL A 60 -6.00 -15.52 -27.74
CA VAL A 60 -5.18 -14.49 -28.38
C VAL A 60 -5.84 -13.11 -28.25
N HIS A 61 -5.13 -12.16 -27.65
CA HIS A 61 -5.57 -10.76 -27.47
C HIS A 61 -5.48 -9.94 -28.77
N SER A 62 -6.48 -10.00 -29.65
CA SER A 62 -6.50 -9.17 -30.87
C SER A 62 -7.52 -8.03 -30.79
N TRP A 63 -7.04 -6.78 -30.81
CA TRP A 63 -7.83 -5.62 -31.23
C TRP A 63 -7.63 -5.42 -32.74
N ASN A 64 -8.73 -5.39 -33.51
CA ASN A 64 -8.72 -5.25 -34.97
C ASN A 64 -7.83 -4.08 -35.43
N SER A 65 -6.60 -4.39 -35.85
CA SER A 65 -5.72 -3.46 -36.56
C SER A 65 -4.95 -4.24 -37.62
N PHE A 66 -4.90 -3.68 -38.84
CA PHE A 66 -4.46 -4.27 -40.12
C PHE A 66 -2.97 -4.66 -40.22
N ASN A 67 -2.29 -5.02 -39.12
CA ASN A 67 -0.90 -5.46 -39.15
C ASN A 67 -0.80 -7.01 -39.24
N PRO A 68 -0.18 -7.60 -40.28
CA PRO A 68 0.00 -9.06 -40.40
C PRO A 68 0.77 -9.72 -39.24
N GLU A 69 1.61 -8.99 -38.50
CA GLU A 69 2.26 -9.46 -37.25
C GLU A 69 1.28 -9.55 -36.05
N LYS A 70 0.02 -9.14 -36.24
CA LYS A 70 -1.07 -9.25 -35.26
C LYS A 70 -2.15 -10.26 -35.67
N THR A 71 -1.83 -11.18 -36.56
CA THR A 71 -2.70 -12.31 -36.89
C THR A 71 -2.67 -13.36 -35.78
N ARG A 72 -3.77 -14.10 -35.60
CA ARG A 72 -3.89 -15.09 -34.51
C ARG A 72 -2.93 -16.26 -34.72
N GLU A 73 -2.73 -16.62 -35.98
CA GLU A 73 -1.82 -17.65 -36.47
C GLU A 73 -0.35 -17.30 -36.20
N TYR A 74 -0.01 -16.01 -36.12
CA TYR A 74 1.31 -15.55 -35.72
C TYR A 74 1.45 -15.39 -34.20
N GLN A 75 0.46 -14.79 -33.53
CA GLN A 75 0.55 -14.47 -32.10
C GLN A 75 0.53 -15.71 -31.20
N TRP A 76 -0.22 -16.75 -31.58
CA TRP A 76 -0.31 -17.98 -30.78
C TRP A 76 1.06 -18.66 -30.57
N PRO A 77 1.79 -19.07 -31.62
CA PRO A 77 3.08 -19.75 -31.44
C PRO A 77 4.23 -18.82 -31.03
N ASN A 78 4.17 -17.52 -31.31
CA ASN A 78 5.29 -16.60 -31.08
C ASN A 78 5.19 -15.77 -29.80
N ILE A 79 3.99 -15.60 -29.22
CA ILE A 79 3.76 -14.73 -28.07
C ILE A 79 3.09 -15.50 -26.93
N ILE A 80 1.92 -16.09 -27.19
CA ILE A 80 1.10 -16.72 -26.13
C ILE A 80 1.74 -18.03 -25.66
N GLN A 81 2.09 -18.94 -26.58
CA GLN A 81 2.72 -20.22 -26.22
C GLN A 81 4.04 -20.05 -25.46
N PRO A 82 5.01 -19.22 -25.92
CA PRO A 82 6.26 -19.00 -25.18
C PRO A 82 6.02 -18.37 -23.80
N ALA A 83 5.06 -17.45 -23.68
CA ALA A 83 4.69 -16.85 -22.40
C ALA A 83 4.09 -17.87 -21.43
N GLY A 84 3.17 -18.73 -21.90
CA GLY A 84 2.59 -19.82 -21.11
C GLY A 84 3.64 -20.83 -20.64
N ILE A 85 4.55 -21.24 -21.53
CA ILE A 85 5.68 -22.12 -21.18
C ILE A 85 6.56 -21.49 -20.10
N SER A 86 6.90 -20.20 -20.23
CA SER A 86 7.64 -19.46 -19.20
C SER A 86 6.92 -19.45 -17.85
N ILE A 87 5.58 -19.35 -17.84
CA ILE A 87 4.80 -19.43 -16.60
C ILE A 87 4.89 -20.84 -16.00
N PHE A 88 4.72 -21.89 -16.80
CA PHE A 88 4.83 -23.28 -16.31
C PHE A 88 6.21 -23.59 -15.71
N HIS A 89 7.29 -23.14 -16.36
CA HIS A 89 8.64 -23.26 -15.79
C HIS A 89 8.76 -22.56 -14.44
N ARG A 90 8.20 -21.35 -14.30
CA ARG A 90 8.22 -20.65 -13.01
C ARG A 90 7.48 -21.40 -11.90
N TYR A 91 6.32 -21.99 -12.19
CA TYR A 91 5.63 -22.84 -11.21
C TYR A 91 6.47 -24.04 -10.78
N LYS A 92 7.16 -24.67 -11.74
CA LYS A 92 8.09 -25.77 -11.44
C LYS A 92 9.28 -25.30 -10.61
N ASP A 93 9.88 -24.15 -10.93
CA ASP A 93 11.00 -23.58 -10.18
C ASP A 93 10.61 -23.25 -8.74
N PHE A 94 9.42 -22.69 -8.51
CA PHE A 94 8.89 -22.50 -7.15
C PHE A 94 8.74 -23.79 -6.37
N GLN A 95 8.28 -24.85 -7.03
CA GLN A 95 8.10 -26.15 -6.39
C GLN A 95 9.45 -26.85 -6.10
N GLU A 96 10.38 -26.86 -7.06
CA GLU A 96 11.64 -27.63 -6.98
C GLU A 96 12.77 -26.83 -6.31
N ASN A 97 13.01 -25.59 -6.74
CA ASN A 97 14.14 -24.79 -6.28
C ASN A 97 13.82 -24.04 -4.98
N PHE A 98 12.57 -23.61 -4.80
CA PHE A 98 12.15 -22.83 -3.63
C PHE A 98 11.29 -23.62 -2.65
N HIS A 99 11.00 -24.90 -2.94
CA HIS A 99 10.24 -25.81 -2.06
C HIS A 99 8.87 -25.27 -1.64
N GLN A 100 8.25 -24.46 -2.50
CA GLN A 100 6.95 -23.86 -2.23
C GLN A 100 5.82 -24.73 -2.80
N PRO A 101 4.78 -25.05 -2.00
CA PRO A 101 3.68 -25.88 -2.47
C PRO A 101 2.79 -25.14 -3.46
N ILE A 102 2.42 -25.81 -4.56
CA ILE A 102 1.40 -25.32 -5.49
C ILE A 102 0.03 -25.60 -4.89
N GLN A 103 -0.72 -24.55 -4.62
CA GLN A 103 -2.08 -24.60 -4.07
C GLN A 103 -3.09 -24.90 -5.18
N VAL A 104 -4.13 -25.64 -4.83
CA VAL A 104 -5.21 -26.01 -5.74
C VAL A 104 -6.48 -25.30 -5.31
N GLY A 105 -7.08 -24.52 -6.20
CA GLY A 105 -8.37 -23.87 -5.94
C GLY A 105 -9.56 -24.68 -6.44
N VAL A 106 -9.38 -25.37 -7.57
CA VAL A 106 -10.36 -26.26 -8.18
C VAL A 106 -9.64 -27.48 -8.74
N TRP A 107 -10.19 -28.67 -8.51
CA TRP A 107 -9.70 -29.92 -9.08
C TRP A 107 -10.87 -30.74 -9.61
N ASP A 108 -10.89 -30.98 -10.92
CA ASP A 108 -11.90 -31.78 -11.61
C ASP A 108 -11.22 -32.65 -12.70
N GLU A 109 -11.96 -33.58 -13.30
CA GLU A 109 -11.47 -34.41 -14.41
C GLU A 109 -11.13 -33.57 -15.65
N GLU A 110 -11.90 -32.51 -15.89
CA GLU A 110 -11.73 -31.64 -17.06
C GLU A 110 -10.59 -30.62 -16.90
N TYR A 111 -10.45 -30.00 -15.72
CA TYR A 111 -9.43 -29.00 -15.46
C TYR A 111 -9.09 -28.87 -13.97
N ALA A 112 -7.89 -28.35 -13.68
CA ALA A 112 -7.54 -27.83 -12.36
C ALA A 112 -7.17 -26.35 -12.46
N TYR A 113 -7.50 -25.59 -11.43
CA TYR A 113 -7.00 -24.24 -11.21
C TYR A 113 -5.96 -24.27 -10.09
N LEU A 114 -4.76 -23.80 -10.40
CA LEU A 114 -3.59 -23.85 -9.54
C LEU A 114 -3.04 -22.43 -9.31
N PHE A 115 -2.64 -22.15 -8.08
CA PHE A 115 -2.04 -20.88 -7.70
C PHE A 115 -0.92 -21.11 -6.67
N LEU A 116 -0.10 -20.10 -6.42
CA LEU A 116 0.88 -20.14 -5.32
C LEU A 116 0.29 -19.42 -4.11
N GLY A 117 0.66 -18.17 -3.88
CA GLY A 117 0.13 -17.33 -2.80
C GLY A 117 -1.02 -16.41 -3.21
N ASN A 118 -1.23 -16.14 -4.50
CA ASN A 118 -2.31 -15.26 -4.98
C ASN A 118 -3.47 -16.06 -5.60
N PRO A 119 -4.64 -16.17 -4.96
CA PRO A 119 -5.76 -16.91 -5.52
C PRO A 119 -6.38 -16.28 -6.78
N GLN A 120 -6.14 -14.99 -7.04
CA GLN A 120 -6.69 -14.28 -8.20
C GLN A 120 -5.90 -14.49 -9.50
N GLU A 121 -4.64 -14.91 -9.37
CA GLU A 121 -3.70 -15.04 -10.48
C GLU A 121 -3.11 -16.45 -10.43
N GLY A 122 -3.33 -17.23 -11.49
CA GLY A 122 -3.08 -18.66 -11.46
C GLY A 122 -2.89 -19.27 -12.83
N ILE A 123 -2.71 -20.59 -12.86
CA ILE A 123 -2.70 -21.39 -14.08
C ILE A 123 -3.86 -22.36 -14.11
N VAL A 124 -4.38 -22.59 -15.31
CA VAL A 124 -5.42 -23.59 -15.56
C VAL A 124 -4.79 -24.71 -16.37
N ILE A 125 -4.89 -25.94 -15.87
CA ILE A 125 -4.38 -27.14 -16.55
C ILE A 125 -5.55 -28.04 -16.90
N PRO A 126 -5.80 -28.32 -18.20
CA PRO A 126 -6.81 -29.29 -18.59
C PRO A 126 -6.32 -30.72 -18.38
N THR A 127 -7.23 -31.61 -18.02
CA THR A 127 -6.95 -33.02 -17.70
C THR A 127 -5.77 -33.17 -16.70
N PRO A 128 -5.86 -32.54 -15.52
CA PRO A 128 -4.72 -32.37 -14.60
C PRO A 128 -4.13 -33.70 -14.11
N ALA A 129 -4.95 -34.74 -13.95
CA ALA A 129 -4.53 -36.07 -13.50
C ALA A 129 -3.52 -36.77 -14.43
N LYS A 130 -3.31 -36.29 -15.66
CA LYS A 130 -2.25 -36.81 -16.55
C LYS A 130 -0.86 -36.29 -16.19
N TYR A 131 -0.79 -35.11 -15.61
CA TYR A 131 0.47 -34.36 -15.45
C TYR A 131 0.83 -34.10 -13.98
N MET A 132 -0.13 -34.24 -13.06
CA MET A 132 0.03 -33.87 -11.66
C MET A 132 -0.70 -34.82 -10.72
N ASP A 133 -0.13 -34.98 -9.52
CA ASP A 133 -0.75 -35.66 -8.38
C ASP A 133 -1.36 -34.65 -7.42
N PHE A 134 -2.62 -34.87 -7.03
CA PHE A 134 -3.34 -34.04 -6.07
C PHE A 134 -3.31 -34.65 -4.67
N SER A 135 -2.93 -33.83 -3.68
CA SER A 135 -3.02 -34.14 -2.25
C SER A 135 -4.08 -33.25 -1.61
N PRO A 136 -5.24 -33.80 -1.20
CA PRO A 136 -6.31 -33.01 -0.58
C PRO A 136 -5.88 -32.47 0.79
N ALA A 137 -6.35 -31.27 1.13
CA ALA A 137 -6.16 -30.73 2.48
C ALA A 137 -6.89 -31.60 3.52
N VAL A 138 -6.26 -31.82 4.68
CA VAL A 138 -6.87 -32.56 5.78
C VAL A 138 -7.96 -31.70 6.41
N ASP A 139 -9.20 -32.20 6.44
CA ASP A 139 -10.31 -31.50 7.06
C ASP A 139 -10.33 -31.75 8.58
N TYR A 140 -10.15 -30.68 9.35
CA TYR A 140 -10.13 -30.71 10.81
C TYR A 140 -11.43 -30.16 11.44
N SER A 141 -12.48 -29.91 10.65
CA SER A 141 -13.71 -29.25 11.10
C SER A 141 -14.49 -30.01 12.18
N ASP A 142 -14.26 -31.32 12.32
CA ASP A 142 -14.89 -32.20 13.32
C ASP A 142 -14.01 -32.44 14.57
N MET A 143 -12.80 -31.91 14.60
CA MET A 143 -11.88 -32.10 15.73
C MET A 143 -11.93 -30.94 16.71
N THR A 144 -11.90 -31.24 18.01
CA THR A 144 -11.71 -30.20 19.03
C THR A 144 -10.24 -29.73 19.02
N PRO A 145 -9.97 -28.46 19.36
CA PRO A 145 -8.59 -27.97 19.48
C PRO A 145 -7.70 -28.80 20.42
N ALA A 146 -8.29 -29.41 21.46
CA ALA A 146 -7.59 -30.34 22.36
C ALA A 146 -7.21 -31.67 21.69
N ALA A 147 -8.15 -32.29 20.97
CA ALA A 147 -7.91 -33.55 20.26
C ALA A 147 -6.88 -33.38 19.14
N LEU A 148 -6.93 -32.24 18.43
CA LEU A 148 -5.98 -31.88 17.39
C LEU A 148 -4.54 -31.78 17.94
N ARG A 149 -4.32 -31.08 19.06
CA ARG A 149 -3.00 -30.99 19.70
C ARG A 149 -2.47 -32.34 20.18
N GLN A 150 -3.33 -33.22 20.68
CA GLN A 150 -2.94 -34.52 21.19
C GLN A 150 -2.53 -35.49 20.06
N GLN A 151 -3.30 -35.50 18.95
CA GLN A 151 -2.99 -36.34 17.79
C GLN A 151 -1.67 -35.95 17.12
N LEU A 152 -1.35 -34.66 17.19
CA LEU A 152 -0.20 -34.07 16.53
C LEU A 152 1.06 -33.95 17.42
N GLY A 153 1.00 -34.47 18.66
CA GLY A 153 2.17 -34.66 19.52
C GLY A 153 2.69 -33.42 20.27
N GLY A 154 1.90 -32.36 20.42
CA GLY A 154 2.34 -31.10 21.05
C GLY A 154 2.45 -31.15 22.58
N SER A 155 3.53 -30.59 23.16
CA SER A 155 3.67 -30.40 24.61
C SER A 155 2.78 -29.27 25.15
N SER A 156 2.34 -29.37 26.41
CA SER A 156 1.41 -28.44 27.06
C SER A 156 1.98 -27.02 27.25
N ASN A 157 1.75 -26.12 26.30
CA ASN A 157 1.86 -24.68 26.52
C ASN A 157 0.46 -24.09 26.79
N GLU A 158 0.18 -23.76 28.06
CA GLU A 158 -1.06 -23.08 28.48
C GLU A 158 -1.15 -21.62 27.97
N GLU A 159 -0.02 -21.02 27.58
CA GLU A 159 0.10 -19.60 27.18
C GLU A 159 -0.46 -19.27 25.78
N MET A 160 -0.96 -20.25 25.01
CA MET A 160 -1.51 -20.08 23.63
C MET A 160 -2.99 -20.49 23.51
N GLN A 161 -3.80 -20.27 24.55
CA GLN A 161 -5.26 -20.48 24.49
C GLN A 161 -5.97 -19.16 24.17
N LEU A 162 -6.52 -19.04 22.95
CA LEU A 162 -7.38 -17.92 22.52
C LEU A 162 -8.84 -18.08 22.97
N VAL A 163 -9.23 -19.28 23.39
CA VAL A 163 -10.57 -19.63 23.88
C VAL A 163 -10.50 -20.17 25.31
N SER A 164 -11.61 -20.12 26.03
CA SER A 164 -11.71 -20.64 27.40
C SER A 164 -11.44 -22.15 27.48
N LYS A 165 -11.00 -22.63 28.65
CA LYS A 165 -10.68 -24.04 28.90
C LYS A 165 -11.85 -25.00 28.62
N ASP A 166 -13.09 -24.54 28.83
CA ASP A 166 -14.30 -25.33 28.54
C ASP A 166 -14.56 -25.46 27.03
N ALA A 167 -14.45 -24.36 26.27
CA ALA A 167 -14.63 -24.37 24.82
C ALA A 167 -13.53 -25.17 24.09
N TYR A 168 -12.31 -25.16 24.64
CA TYR A 168 -11.13 -25.85 24.10
C TYR A 168 -11.28 -27.38 24.01
N SER A 169 -12.07 -27.97 24.90
CA SER A 169 -12.18 -29.44 25.06
C SER A 169 -13.50 -30.01 24.54
N THR A 170 -14.56 -29.20 24.39
CA THR A 170 -15.91 -29.69 24.15
C THR A 170 -16.55 -29.24 22.83
N LEU A 171 -16.12 -28.12 22.23
CA LEU A 171 -16.76 -27.54 21.04
C LEU A 171 -15.94 -27.79 19.77
N THR A 172 -16.63 -28.13 18.67
CA THR A 172 -16.06 -28.25 17.32
C THR A 172 -16.68 -27.22 16.38
N PRO A 173 -15.95 -26.77 15.34
CA PRO A 173 -16.47 -25.84 14.33
C PRO A 173 -17.78 -26.32 13.68
N ASN A 174 -17.92 -27.62 13.39
CA ASN A 174 -19.13 -28.16 12.75
C ASN A 174 -20.37 -28.15 13.65
N ILE A 175 -20.22 -28.38 14.96
CA ILE A 175 -21.34 -28.28 15.90
C ILE A 175 -21.89 -26.84 15.93
N LEU A 176 -20.99 -25.85 15.98
CA LEU A 176 -21.38 -24.44 16.01
C LEU A 176 -21.96 -23.97 14.67
N LYS A 177 -21.41 -24.42 13.52
CA LYS A 177 -22.01 -24.15 12.21
C LYS A 177 -23.43 -24.71 12.11
N THR A 178 -23.67 -25.92 12.63
CA THR A 178 -25.01 -26.52 12.64
C THR A 178 -25.98 -25.71 13.51
N GLN A 179 -25.53 -25.24 14.68
CA GLN A 179 -26.33 -24.37 15.56
C GLN A 179 -26.60 -23.00 14.91
N LYS A 180 -25.62 -22.43 14.21
CA LYS A 180 -25.78 -21.18 13.46
C LYS A 180 -26.84 -21.33 12.36
N VAL A 181 -26.77 -22.38 11.54
CA VAL A 181 -27.77 -22.64 10.49
C VAL A 181 -29.17 -22.77 11.09
N ALA A 182 -29.32 -23.49 12.21
CA ALA A 182 -30.60 -23.60 12.91
C ALA A 182 -31.12 -22.24 13.42
N GLN A 183 -30.24 -21.36 13.93
CA GLN A 183 -30.58 -20.00 14.35
C GLN A 183 -30.96 -19.10 13.15
N GLU A 184 -30.27 -19.22 12.02
CA GLU A 184 -30.59 -18.48 10.79
C GLU A 184 -31.93 -18.90 10.19
N GLU A 185 -32.24 -20.20 10.21
CA GLU A 185 -33.56 -20.70 9.81
C GLU A 185 -34.66 -20.20 10.75
N ALA A 186 -34.41 -20.15 12.06
CA ALA A 186 -35.34 -19.58 13.04
C ALA A 186 -35.55 -18.07 12.81
N GLN A 187 -34.48 -17.32 12.53
CA GLN A 187 -34.55 -15.89 12.20
C GLN A 187 -35.37 -15.67 10.93
N LYS A 188 -35.14 -16.44 9.86
CA LYS A 188 -35.91 -16.35 8.61
C LYS A 188 -37.39 -16.67 8.82
N ARG A 189 -37.72 -17.67 9.65
CA ARG A 189 -39.12 -17.98 10.01
C ARG A 189 -39.76 -16.82 10.77
N LEU A 190 -39.06 -16.25 11.74
CA LEU A 190 -39.54 -15.10 12.52
C LEU A 190 -39.76 -13.86 11.63
N GLU A 191 -38.88 -13.61 10.66
CA GLU A 191 -39.04 -12.53 9.67
C GLU A 191 -40.24 -12.74 8.75
N GLN A 192 -40.49 -13.98 8.33
CA GLN A 192 -41.70 -14.33 7.57
C GLN A 192 -42.95 -14.11 8.43
N GLU A 193 -42.94 -14.51 9.70
CA GLU A 193 -44.05 -14.29 10.63
C GLU A 193 -44.30 -12.79 10.89
N ILE A 194 -43.25 -11.97 11.05
CA ILE A 194 -43.37 -10.51 11.16
C ILE A 194 -44.04 -9.94 9.91
N LYS A 195 -43.60 -10.37 8.73
CA LYS A 195 -44.14 -9.91 7.44
C LYS A 195 -45.61 -10.32 7.25
N ASP A 196 -45.97 -11.53 7.66
CA ASP A 196 -47.35 -12.03 7.61
C ASP A 196 -48.28 -11.26 8.58
N ILE A 197 -47.76 -10.81 9.72
CA ILE A 197 -48.46 -9.93 10.69
C ILE A 197 -48.56 -8.48 10.16
N GLU A 198 -47.51 -7.96 9.53
CA GLU A 198 -47.51 -6.64 8.86
C GLU A 198 -48.56 -6.57 7.76
N ASP A 199 -48.60 -7.60 6.90
CA ASP A 199 -49.53 -7.75 5.78
C ASP A 199 -50.96 -8.18 6.20
N CYS A 200 -51.22 -8.33 7.51
CA CYS A 200 -52.53 -8.70 8.08
C CYS A 200 -53.11 -10.01 7.50
N LYS A 201 -52.28 -11.03 7.25
CA LYS A 201 -52.71 -12.31 6.63
C LYS A 201 -53.08 -13.41 7.62
N THR A 202 -53.28 -13.09 8.89
CA THR A 202 -53.69 -14.06 9.90
C THR A 202 -55.20 -14.03 10.15
N GLY A 203 -55.90 -15.04 9.63
CA GLY A 203 -57.07 -15.68 10.26
C GLY A 203 -58.43 -14.97 10.26
N GLU A 204 -59.16 -15.13 9.15
CA GLU A 204 -60.62 -15.25 9.04
C GLU A 204 -61.51 -14.04 9.43
N LEU A 205 -61.69 -13.16 8.45
CA LEU A 205 -62.85 -12.27 8.33
C LEU A 205 -64.11 -13.08 7.98
N ALA A 206 -65.19 -12.88 8.75
CA ALA A 206 -66.42 -12.24 8.24
C ALA A 206 -67.57 -12.43 9.25
N GLU A 207 -68.08 -11.30 9.78
CA GLU A 207 -69.41 -11.08 10.42
C GLU A 207 -69.29 -10.35 11.78
N LEU A 208 -68.87 -9.08 11.80
CA LEU A 208 -69.31 -8.11 12.84
C LEU A 208 -68.83 -6.67 12.56
N GLN A 209 -69.28 -6.11 11.43
CA GLN A 209 -68.91 -4.79 10.91
C GLN A 209 -69.21 -3.57 11.80
N GLN A 210 -69.78 -3.74 12.99
CA GLN A 210 -69.94 -2.67 13.99
C GLN A 210 -69.18 -2.90 15.30
N LYS A 211 -68.58 -4.09 15.54
CA LYS A 211 -67.53 -4.26 16.57
C LYS A 211 -66.13 -3.93 16.04
N ILE A 212 -65.99 -3.80 14.72
CA ILE A 212 -64.70 -3.61 14.01
C ILE A 212 -63.95 -2.34 14.43
N GLU A 213 -64.60 -1.26 14.86
CA GLU A 213 -63.87 -0.03 15.21
C GLU A 213 -63.26 -0.05 16.61
N ALA A 214 -63.99 -0.57 17.61
CA ALA A 214 -63.45 -0.79 18.95
C ALA A 214 -62.48 -1.98 18.99
N MET A 215 -62.79 -3.04 18.24
CA MET A 215 -61.93 -4.23 18.11
C MET A 215 -60.71 -3.94 17.21
N LYS A 216 -60.77 -2.98 16.27
CA LYS A 216 -59.58 -2.49 15.54
C LYS A 216 -58.57 -1.89 16.50
N ALA A 217 -58.98 -1.04 17.44
CA ALA A 217 -58.05 -0.45 18.39
C ALA A 217 -57.39 -1.52 19.28
N GLU A 218 -58.16 -2.51 19.75
CA GLU A 218 -57.64 -3.63 20.53
C GLU A 218 -56.76 -4.59 19.69
N LEU A 219 -57.12 -4.81 18.42
CA LEU A 219 -56.31 -5.57 17.45
C LEU A 219 -55.03 -4.82 17.05
N TYR A 220 -55.08 -3.50 16.93
CA TYR A 220 -53.89 -2.67 16.70
C TYR A 220 -52.96 -2.71 17.92
N GLN A 221 -53.49 -2.60 19.14
CA GLN A 221 -52.69 -2.77 20.35
C GLN A 221 -52.11 -4.18 20.49
N LYS A 222 -52.89 -5.22 20.17
CA LYS A 222 -52.39 -6.61 20.15
C LYS A 222 -51.36 -6.82 19.03
N LYS A 223 -51.56 -6.23 17.85
CA LYS A 223 -50.61 -6.25 16.73
C LYS A 223 -49.32 -5.54 17.11
N GLU A 224 -49.39 -4.35 17.70
CA GLU A 224 -48.23 -3.59 18.19
C GLU A 224 -47.51 -4.34 19.31
N ALA A 225 -48.22 -4.92 20.27
CA ALA A 225 -47.62 -5.72 21.34
C ALA A 225 -46.97 -7.01 20.81
N MET A 226 -47.59 -7.66 19.81
CA MET A 226 -47.05 -8.85 19.17
C MET A 226 -45.84 -8.50 18.31
N LEU A 227 -45.88 -7.42 17.53
CA LEU A 227 -44.74 -6.90 16.78
C LEU A 227 -43.59 -6.52 17.72
N ALA A 228 -43.85 -5.82 18.83
CA ALA A 228 -42.83 -5.47 19.82
C ALA A 228 -42.18 -6.72 20.45
N LYS A 229 -42.98 -7.76 20.74
CA LYS A 229 -42.47 -9.03 21.27
C LYS A 229 -41.65 -9.80 20.23
N MET A 230 -42.08 -9.81 18.97
CA MET A 230 -41.36 -10.45 17.87
C MET A 230 -40.06 -9.70 17.55
N GLU A 231 -40.06 -8.38 17.64
CA GLU A 231 -38.85 -7.55 17.49
C GLU A 231 -37.85 -7.82 18.61
N GLN A 232 -38.29 -7.94 19.86
CA GLN A 232 -37.43 -8.36 20.97
C GLN A 232 -36.85 -9.76 20.74
N MET A 233 -37.67 -10.72 20.30
CA MET A 233 -37.20 -12.07 20.00
C MET A 233 -36.23 -12.11 18.81
N LYS A 234 -36.43 -11.24 17.81
CA LYS A 234 -35.52 -11.06 16.68
C LYS A 234 -34.16 -10.56 17.15
N GLN A 235 -34.15 -9.53 18.01
CA GLN A 235 -32.94 -8.97 18.59
C GLN A 235 -32.18 -10.01 19.42
N GLU A 236 -32.86 -10.77 20.27
CA GLU A 236 -32.22 -11.86 21.04
C GLU A 236 -31.61 -12.95 20.15
N LEU A 237 -32.26 -13.31 19.04
CA LEU A 237 -31.73 -14.29 18.07
C LEU A 237 -30.53 -13.73 17.32
N GLU A 238 -30.56 -12.45 16.96
CA GLU A 238 -29.46 -11.77 16.28
C GLU A 238 -28.21 -11.66 17.18
N GLU A 239 -28.40 -11.35 18.47
CA GLU A 239 -27.32 -11.37 19.46
C GLU A 239 -26.72 -12.77 19.67
N LYS A 240 -27.56 -13.82 19.71
CA LYS A 240 -27.09 -15.21 19.82
C LYS A 240 -26.34 -15.65 18.57
N LYS A 241 -26.82 -15.27 17.38
CA LYS A 241 -26.15 -15.53 16.11
C LYS A 241 -24.76 -14.88 16.10
N GLU A 242 -24.66 -13.63 16.52
CA GLU A 242 -23.40 -12.89 16.59
C GLU A 242 -22.41 -13.54 17.58
N LEU A 243 -22.90 -13.99 18.75
CA LEU A 243 -22.08 -14.69 19.73
C LEU A 243 -21.51 -16.01 19.16
N LEU A 244 -22.34 -16.78 18.44
CA LEU A 244 -21.90 -18.02 17.78
C LEU A 244 -20.89 -17.73 16.66
N GLU A 245 -21.11 -16.70 15.85
CA GLU A 245 -20.16 -16.28 14.81
C GLU A 245 -18.79 -15.91 15.39
N ASN A 246 -18.77 -15.17 16.50
CA ASN A 246 -17.54 -14.81 17.20
C ASN A 246 -16.82 -16.04 17.78
N GLN A 247 -17.56 -17.00 18.34
CA GLN A 247 -16.97 -18.25 18.86
C GLN A 247 -16.40 -19.12 17.74
N ILE A 248 -17.09 -19.24 16.61
CA ILE A 248 -16.59 -19.95 15.42
C ILE A 248 -15.28 -19.31 14.96
N PHE A 249 -15.25 -17.98 14.85
CA PHE A 249 -14.05 -17.25 14.45
C PHE A 249 -12.85 -17.52 15.39
N LEU A 250 -13.06 -17.47 16.71
CA LEU A 250 -12.00 -17.73 17.68
C LEU A 250 -11.50 -19.19 17.67
N LEU A 251 -12.41 -20.15 17.44
CA LEU A 251 -12.03 -21.57 17.32
C LEU A 251 -11.28 -21.87 16.02
N ASP A 252 -11.77 -21.34 14.89
CA ASP A 252 -11.10 -21.44 13.59
C ASP A 252 -9.69 -20.81 13.66
N ALA A 253 -9.57 -19.67 14.34
CA ALA A 253 -8.28 -19.05 14.62
C ALA A 253 -7.39 -19.96 15.48
N GLN A 254 -7.91 -20.56 16.54
CA GLN A 254 -7.10 -21.43 17.38
C GLN A 254 -6.62 -22.70 16.65
N ILE A 255 -7.48 -23.32 15.84
CA ILE A 255 -7.09 -24.46 14.99
C ILE A 255 -5.96 -24.04 14.05
N TYR A 256 -6.09 -22.88 13.41
CA TYR A 256 -5.07 -22.35 12.53
C TYR A 256 -3.75 -22.07 13.26
N SER A 257 -3.78 -21.50 14.47
CA SER A 257 -2.60 -21.32 15.32
C SER A 257 -1.89 -22.64 15.64
N ILE A 258 -2.64 -23.73 15.87
CA ILE A 258 -2.07 -25.07 16.09
C ILE A 258 -1.36 -25.58 14.83
N LEU A 259 -2.00 -25.48 13.67
CA LEU A 259 -1.42 -25.90 12.40
C LEU A 259 -0.17 -25.08 12.05
N CYS A 260 -0.17 -23.78 12.35
CA CYS A 260 0.99 -22.90 12.24
C CYS A 260 2.15 -23.36 13.14
N PHE A 261 1.87 -23.69 14.40
CA PHE A 261 2.88 -24.18 15.35
C PHE A 261 3.54 -25.48 14.89
N MET A 262 2.81 -26.33 14.18
CA MET A 262 3.35 -27.57 13.67
C MET A 262 4.15 -27.45 12.38
N GLY A 263 4.08 -26.31 11.70
CA GLY A 263 4.68 -26.14 10.38
C GLY A 263 3.90 -26.79 9.23
N GLU A 264 2.62 -27.14 9.42
CA GLU A 264 1.78 -27.63 8.31
C GLU A 264 1.35 -26.50 7.36
N VAL A 265 1.25 -25.26 7.87
CA VAL A 265 0.74 -24.10 7.12
C VAL A 265 1.81 -23.43 6.27
N VAL A 266 3.03 -23.29 6.79
CA VAL A 266 4.12 -22.57 6.11
C VAL A 266 5.32 -23.49 5.92
N LYS A 267 5.68 -23.71 4.65
CA LYS A 267 6.92 -24.40 4.27
C LYS A 267 8.00 -23.37 3.98
N PHE A 268 9.16 -23.54 4.60
CA PHE A 268 10.32 -22.67 4.41
C PHE A 268 11.24 -23.23 3.33
N GLY A 269 11.39 -22.49 2.24
CA GLY A 269 12.37 -22.77 1.20
C GLY A 269 13.75 -22.28 1.61
N GLN A 270 14.79 -23.10 1.41
CA GLN A 270 16.18 -22.67 1.62
C GLN A 270 16.67 -21.86 0.41
N ILE A 271 16.97 -20.59 0.64
CA ILE A 271 17.41 -19.65 -0.41
C ILE A 271 18.94 -19.62 -0.50
N ARG A 272 19.62 -19.60 0.66
CA ARG A 272 21.07 -19.70 0.78
C ARG A 272 21.46 -20.88 1.67
N SER A 273 22.52 -21.57 1.26
CA SER A 273 23.16 -22.63 2.03
C SER A 273 24.58 -22.22 2.41
N GLY A 274 24.94 -22.39 3.67
CA GLY A 274 26.25 -22.04 4.22
C GLY A 274 26.40 -22.49 5.67
N LYS A 275 27.32 -21.86 6.39
CA LYS A 275 27.59 -22.19 7.80
C LYS A 275 26.56 -21.55 8.74
N ASN A 276 26.07 -22.33 9.69
CA ASN A 276 25.23 -21.84 10.79
C ASN A 276 26.02 -20.89 11.70
N ALA A 277 25.33 -19.87 12.21
CA ALA A 277 25.84 -19.00 13.27
C ALA A 277 25.95 -19.78 14.60
N SER A 278 26.62 -19.18 15.59
CA SER A 278 26.74 -19.80 16.91
C SER A 278 25.39 -19.81 17.63
N ASP A 279 25.04 -20.93 18.26
CA ASP A 279 23.82 -21.05 19.09
C ASP A 279 23.76 -20.04 20.25
N LYS A 280 24.90 -19.47 20.63
CA LYS A 280 25.02 -18.44 21.67
C LYS A 280 24.67 -17.03 21.19
N GLU A 281 24.64 -16.81 19.88
CA GLU A 281 24.31 -15.50 19.34
C GLU A 281 22.79 -15.25 19.44
N PRO A 282 22.36 -14.04 19.83
CA PRO A 282 20.94 -13.74 20.01
C PRO A 282 20.16 -13.75 18.69
N ILE A 283 18.95 -14.30 18.74
CA ILE A 283 17.97 -14.17 17.67
C ILE A 283 17.32 -12.78 17.78
N VAL A 284 17.49 -11.96 16.74
CA VAL A 284 16.87 -10.64 16.63
C VAL A 284 15.57 -10.75 15.84
N ILE A 285 14.44 -10.45 16.47
CA ILE A 285 13.12 -10.44 15.83
C ILE A 285 12.79 -9.00 15.46
N HIS A 286 12.78 -8.69 14.17
CA HIS A 286 12.38 -7.38 13.67
C HIS A 286 10.86 -7.29 13.65
N GLN A 287 10.31 -6.46 14.54
CA GLN A 287 8.87 -6.28 14.71
C GLN A 287 8.22 -5.39 13.64
N LYS A 288 9.02 -4.65 12.87
CA LYS A 288 8.48 -3.78 11.81
C LYS A 288 8.31 -4.56 10.52
N LEU A 289 7.12 -4.48 9.92
CA LEU A 289 6.86 -5.06 8.61
C LEU A 289 7.63 -4.27 7.54
N ARG A 290 8.38 -4.97 6.69
CA ARG A 290 9.11 -4.35 5.59
C ARG A 290 8.33 -4.48 4.29
N PHE A 291 8.19 -3.39 3.55
CA PHE A 291 7.54 -3.40 2.25
C PHE A 291 8.58 -3.54 1.13
N LEU A 292 8.43 -4.55 0.28
CA LEU A 292 9.39 -4.87 -0.78
C LEU A 292 9.50 -3.73 -1.79
N ASP A 293 8.39 -3.11 -2.18
CA ASP A 293 8.38 -1.95 -3.09
C ASP A 293 9.18 -0.75 -2.54
N GLU A 294 9.07 -0.47 -1.25
CA GLU A 294 9.84 0.59 -0.58
C GLU A 294 11.32 0.24 -0.43
N GLU A 295 11.64 -0.97 0.03
CA GLU A 295 13.02 -1.39 0.30
C GLU A 295 13.83 -1.61 -0.98
N LEU A 296 13.23 -2.25 -1.99
CA LEU A 296 13.87 -2.43 -3.30
C LEU A 296 14.03 -1.09 -4.01
N GLY A 297 13.02 -0.21 -3.91
CA GLY A 297 13.10 1.14 -4.44
C GLY A 297 14.20 1.97 -3.78
N ARG A 298 14.39 1.83 -2.46
CA ARG A 298 15.49 2.44 -1.71
C ARG A 298 16.85 1.90 -2.19
N LEU A 299 17.01 0.58 -2.28
CA LEU A 299 18.23 -0.05 -2.78
C LEU A 299 18.57 0.40 -4.20
N ALA A 300 17.57 0.44 -5.08
CA ALA A 300 17.73 0.85 -6.47
C ALA A 300 18.06 2.35 -6.64
N SER A 301 17.83 3.16 -5.60
CA SER A 301 18.14 4.60 -5.61
C SER A 301 19.51 4.89 -5.02
N LEU A 302 19.97 4.10 -4.05
CA LEU A 302 21.25 4.28 -3.37
C LEU A 302 22.41 3.54 -4.05
N TYR A 303 22.12 2.43 -4.75
CA TYR A 303 23.13 1.57 -5.33
C TYR A 303 22.86 1.27 -6.81
N GLU A 304 23.93 1.24 -7.61
CA GLU A 304 23.89 0.71 -8.98
C GLU A 304 23.79 -0.83 -8.93
N ILE A 305 22.57 -1.34 -8.94
CA ILE A 305 22.28 -2.80 -8.97
C ILE A 305 21.96 -3.20 -10.41
N GLN A 306 22.56 -4.29 -10.89
CA GLN A 306 22.21 -4.90 -12.18
C GLN A 306 20.89 -5.68 -12.01
N TRP A 307 19.78 -5.03 -12.35
CA TRP A 307 18.44 -5.60 -12.21
C TRP A 307 18.02 -6.47 -13.41
N ASP A 308 18.71 -6.33 -14.55
CA ASP A 308 18.35 -6.97 -15.83
C ASP A 308 18.55 -8.50 -15.82
N GLU A 309 19.20 -9.04 -14.79
CA GLU A 309 19.50 -10.47 -14.64
C GLU A 309 18.75 -11.13 -13.47
N THR A 310 17.82 -10.43 -12.81
CA THR A 310 17.17 -10.94 -11.57
C THR A 310 15.67 -10.71 -11.58
N ASP A 311 14.94 -11.64 -12.19
CA ASP A 311 13.47 -11.59 -12.25
C ASP A 311 12.80 -11.98 -10.91
N MET A 312 13.54 -12.66 -10.02
CA MET A 312 13.03 -13.21 -8.76
C MET A 312 13.69 -12.58 -7.51
N PHE A 313 12.90 -12.20 -6.50
CA PHE A 313 13.34 -11.74 -5.18
C PHE A 313 14.14 -12.82 -4.44
N GLU A 314 13.76 -14.10 -4.56
CA GLU A 314 14.56 -15.19 -3.98
C GLU A 314 15.97 -15.26 -4.62
N GLU A 315 16.10 -15.01 -5.92
CA GLU A 315 17.40 -14.94 -6.60
C GLU A 315 18.18 -13.68 -6.21
N PHE A 316 17.50 -12.55 -6.06
CA PHE A 316 18.10 -11.32 -5.54
C PHE A 316 18.68 -11.54 -4.14
N LEU A 317 17.90 -12.18 -3.26
CA LEU A 317 18.36 -12.59 -1.94
C LEU A 317 19.44 -13.65 -2.01
N ARG A 318 19.54 -14.50 -3.04
CA ARG A 318 20.59 -15.52 -3.19
C ARG A 318 21.93 -14.92 -3.61
N HIS A 319 21.93 -13.94 -4.52
CA HIS A 319 23.15 -13.45 -5.17
C HIS A 319 23.67 -12.12 -4.61
N SER A 320 22.82 -11.24 -4.06
CA SER A 320 23.23 -9.91 -3.59
C SER A 320 23.55 -9.88 -2.09
N PRO A 321 24.80 -9.60 -1.67
CA PRO A 321 25.12 -9.39 -0.24
C PRO A 321 24.40 -8.18 0.35
N LEU A 322 24.26 -7.10 -0.43
CA LEU A 322 23.53 -5.89 -0.02
C LEU A 322 22.06 -6.17 0.29
N ALA A 323 21.42 -7.06 -0.48
CA ALA A 323 20.05 -7.49 -0.21
C ALA A 323 19.96 -8.23 1.13
N LEU A 324 20.90 -9.14 1.38
CA LEU A 324 20.95 -9.90 2.62
C LEU A 324 21.07 -8.97 3.83
N ASP A 325 22.00 -8.02 3.80
CA ASP A 325 22.21 -7.08 4.91
C ASP A 325 21.04 -6.11 5.09
N THR A 326 20.30 -5.82 4.02
CA THR A 326 19.14 -4.92 4.08
C THR A 326 17.90 -5.59 4.67
N PHE A 327 17.58 -6.80 4.21
CA PHE A 327 16.38 -7.54 4.62
C PHE A 327 16.60 -8.40 5.87
N ALA A 328 17.83 -8.86 6.11
CA ALA A 328 18.20 -9.71 7.25
C ALA A 328 19.56 -9.29 7.84
N PRO A 329 19.64 -8.14 8.55
CA PRO A 329 20.91 -7.50 8.92
C PRO A 329 21.76 -8.25 9.97
N ASN A 330 21.15 -9.03 10.87
CA ASN A 330 21.87 -9.72 11.93
C ASN A 330 22.17 -11.17 11.52
N GLU A 331 23.23 -11.79 12.05
CA GLU A 331 23.57 -13.18 11.68
C GLU A 331 22.45 -14.15 12.06
N ARG A 332 21.72 -13.90 13.14
CA ARG A 332 20.50 -14.63 13.52
C ARG A 332 19.33 -13.67 13.63
N CYS A 333 18.46 -13.63 12.63
CA CYS A 333 17.27 -12.79 12.68
C CYS A 333 16.05 -13.33 11.95
N ILE A 334 14.91 -12.76 12.33
CA ILE A 334 13.61 -12.99 11.71
C ILE A 334 13.09 -11.63 11.24
N THR A 335 12.71 -11.55 9.97
CA THR A 335 12.14 -10.35 9.37
C THR A 335 10.85 -10.70 8.64
N LEU A 336 9.84 -9.85 8.81
CA LEU A 336 8.59 -9.95 8.06
C LEU A 336 8.64 -9.01 6.85
N VAL A 337 8.26 -9.52 5.68
CA VAL A 337 8.18 -8.76 4.43
C VAL A 337 6.78 -8.84 3.83
N ARG A 338 6.32 -7.76 3.21
CA ARG A 338 5.09 -7.72 2.41
C ARG A 338 5.37 -7.03 1.09
N LEU A 339 4.61 -7.36 0.05
CA LEU A 339 4.82 -6.81 -1.29
C LEU A 339 4.70 -5.29 -1.36
N SER A 340 3.62 -4.74 -0.81
CA SER A 340 3.32 -3.32 -0.84
C SER A 340 2.34 -2.96 0.27
N ARG A 341 2.41 -1.73 0.79
CA ARG A 341 1.46 -1.21 1.79
C ARG A 341 0.06 -1.00 1.23
N THR A 342 -0.05 -0.53 -0.01
CA THR A 342 -1.33 -0.12 -0.63
C THR A 342 -1.86 -1.12 -1.66
N GLY A 343 -1.08 -2.13 -2.03
CA GLY A 343 -1.43 -3.10 -3.07
C GLY A 343 -1.45 -2.50 -4.49
N THR A 344 -0.97 -1.27 -4.66
CA THR A 344 -0.90 -0.55 -5.93
C THR A 344 0.54 -0.50 -6.43
N THR A 345 0.85 -1.30 -7.45
CA THR A 345 2.15 -1.26 -8.15
C THR A 345 2.07 -0.27 -9.31
N PHE A 346 2.93 0.74 -9.30
CA PHE A 346 2.93 1.77 -10.34
C PHE A 346 3.71 1.35 -11.59
N GLY A 347 2.97 0.79 -12.56
CA GLY A 347 3.25 0.85 -14.00
C GLY A 347 4.39 -0.01 -14.57
N ARG A 348 4.12 -0.64 -15.72
CA ARG A 348 5.15 -1.24 -16.59
C ARG A 348 5.91 -0.10 -17.24
N ASP A 349 7.16 0.09 -16.87
CA ASP A 349 8.03 1.11 -17.43
C ASP A 349 9.39 0.45 -17.68
N ASP A 350 9.82 0.35 -18.94
CA ASP A 350 11.12 -0.22 -19.31
C ASP A 350 12.28 0.59 -18.69
N ASP A 351 12.00 1.80 -18.19
CA ASP A 351 12.92 2.66 -17.42
C ASP A 351 13.13 2.23 -15.95
N ARG A 352 12.37 1.24 -15.43
CA ARG A 352 12.41 0.83 -14.00
C ARG A 352 12.55 -0.69 -13.87
N PRO A 353 13.78 -1.23 -13.81
CA PRO A 353 13.96 -2.67 -13.98
C PRO A 353 13.44 -3.52 -12.80
N TYR A 354 13.33 -2.98 -11.58
CA TYR A 354 12.70 -3.69 -10.44
C TYR A 354 11.16 -3.73 -10.46
N ALA A 355 10.50 -2.95 -11.34
CA ALA A 355 9.05 -2.97 -11.47
C ALA A 355 8.55 -4.31 -12.03
N ASN A 356 9.36 -4.96 -12.86
CA ASN A 356 9.08 -6.29 -13.40
C ASN A 356 9.09 -7.36 -12.31
N LEU A 357 10.05 -7.29 -11.38
CA LEU A 357 10.11 -8.17 -10.21
C LEU A 357 8.85 -7.98 -9.34
N LEU A 358 8.48 -6.75 -8.97
CA LEU A 358 7.27 -6.50 -8.16
C LEU A 358 5.98 -6.98 -8.84
N LYS A 359 5.86 -6.82 -10.16
CA LYS A 359 4.71 -7.34 -10.91
C LYS A 359 4.66 -8.87 -10.90
N THR A 360 5.80 -9.51 -11.10
CA THR A 360 5.94 -10.97 -11.06
C THR A 360 5.60 -11.51 -9.68
N TYR A 361 6.08 -10.87 -8.61
CA TYR A 361 5.72 -11.26 -7.24
C TYR A 361 4.26 -11.04 -6.91
N ARG A 362 3.64 -9.96 -7.41
CA ARG A 362 2.20 -9.78 -7.26
C ARG A 362 1.43 -10.92 -7.94
N TYR A 363 1.88 -11.39 -9.09
CA TYR A 363 1.25 -12.52 -9.77
C TYR A 363 1.31 -13.79 -8.89
N PHE A 364 2.49 -14.15 -8.37
CA PHE A 364 2.64 -15.40 -7.62
C PHE A 364 2.23 -15.33 -6.14
N HIS A 365 2.47 -14.21 -5.48
CA HIS A 365 2.32 -14.05 -4.02
C HIS A 365 1.26 -13.01 -3.65
N GLY A 366 0.95 -12.07 -4.55
CA GLY A 366 -0.16 -11.13 -4.39
C GLY A 366 -0.04 -10.27 -3.14
N LYS A 367 -0.76 -10.67 -2.11
CA LYS A 367 -0.91 -9.97 -0.83
C LYS A 367 -0.26 -10.71 0.35
N THR A 368 0.34 -11.87 0.12
CA THR A 368 0.93 -12.69 1.20
C THR A 368 2.04 -11.96 1.99
N VAL A 369 2.21 -12.40 3.23
CA VAL A 369 3.31 -11.98 4.11
C VAL A 369 4.42 -13.02 4.00
N GLY A 370 5.64 -12.58 3.69
CA GLY A 370 6.84 -13.40 3.70
C GLY A 370 7.54 -13.34 5.05
N ILE A 371 8.00 -14.49 5.53
CA ILE A 371 8.80 -14.63 6.75
C ILE A 371 10.21 -15.04 6.32
N ILE A 372 11.18 -14.14 6.53
CA ILE A 372 12.60 -14.37 6.28
C ILE A 372 13.26 -14.80 7.58
N ILE A 373 13.99 -15.91 7.53
CA ILE A 373 14.76 -16.48 8.63
C ILE A 373 16.23 -16.59 8.23
N ARG A 374 17.11 -15.91 8.95
CA ARG A 374 18.57 -15.98 8.75
C ARG A 374 19.24 -16.69 9.92
N ASN A 375 20.16 -17.61 9.60
CA ASN A 375 21.02 -18.31 10.56
C ASN A 375 22.45 -18.41 10.00
N GLY A 376 23.28 -17.41 10.32
CA GLY A 376 24.61 -17.22 9.75
C GLY A 376 24.55 -16.90 8.27
N GLU A 377 25.08 -17.80 7.45
CA GLU A 377 25.02 -17.74 5.99
C GLU A 377 23.76 -18.39 5.41
N ASN A 378 23.03 -19.18 6.22
CA ASN A 378 21.78 -19.79 5.80
C ASN A 378 20.63 -18.79 5.81
N LEU A 379 19.83 -18.82 4.76
CA LEU A 379 18.65 -17.97 4.60
C LEU A 379 17.47 -18.82 4.15
N TYR A 380 16.34 -18.65 4.82
CA TYR A 380 15.09 -19.33 4.52
C TYR A 380 13.98 -18.30 4.31
N LEU A 381 13.07 -18.58 3.38
CA LEU A 381 11.91 -17.75 3.10
C LEU A 381 10.67 -18.65 3.06
N GLY A 382 9.63 -18.26 3.78
CA GLY A 382 8.32 -18.89 3.73
C GLY A 382 7.24 -17.82 3.51
N TRP A 383 6.18 -18.17 2.78
CA TRP A 383 5.05 -17.27 2.53
C TRP A 383 3.83 -17.74 3.29
N THR A 384 3.06 -16.80 3.87
CA THR A 384 1.80 -17.05 4.57
C THR A 384 0.67 -16.20 3.99
N GLU A 385 -0.55 -16.75 4.00
CA GLU A 385 -1.76 -16.13 3.42
C GLU A 385 -2.20 -14.86 4.18
N GLU A 386 -2.60 -13.81 3.46
CA GLU A 386 -3.07 -12.52 4.03
C GLU A 386 -4.51 -12.59 4.57
N ASP A 387 -5.38 -13.44 3.99
CA ASP A 387 -6.81 -13.55 4.38
C ASP A 387 -7.02 -13.93 5.86
N ARG A 388 -5.94 -14.28 6.57
CA ARG A 388 -5.93 -14.58 8.01
C ARG A 388 -4.89 -13.79 8.80
N VAL A 389 -4.02 -13.02 8.15
CA VAL A 389 -2.93 -12.26 8.78
C VAL A 389 -3.02 -10.80 8.35
N HIS A 390 -3.88 -10.04 9.04
CA HIS A 390 -4.07 -8.61 8.85
C HIS A 390 -3.13 -7.83 9.79
N ILE A 391 -1.96 -7.46 9.29
CA ILE A 391 -0.99 -6.61 9.99
C ILE A 391 -0.88 -5.29 9.23
N ASP A 392 -1.37 -4.21 9.85
CA ASP A 392 -1.42 -2.89 9.21
C ASP A 392 -0.04 -2.22 9.14
N ASP A 393 0.75 -2.20 10.23
CA ASP A 393 2.10 -1.59 10.19
C ASP A 393 3.12 -2.18 11.19
N ASP A 394 2.79 -2.41 12.47
CA ASP A 394 3.75 -2.88 13.49
C ASP A 394 3.36 -4.22 14.14
N PHE A 395 4.27 -5.20 14.14
CA PHE A 395 4.16 -6.46 14.86
C PHE A 395 4.66 -6.31 16.30
N ILE A 396 3.88 -5.64 17.15
CA ILE A 396 4.20 -5.58 18.58
C ILE A 396 3.75 -6.89 19.24
N VAL A 397 4.71 -7.71 19.66
CA VAL A 397 4.49 -8.85 20.57
C VAL A 397 4.25 -8.31 21.98
N SER A 398 3.12 -7.63 22.20
CA SER A 398 2.67 -7.29 23.53
C SER A 398 1.45 -8.15 23.85
N GLN A 399 1.62 -9.08 24.80
CA GLN A 399 0.51 -9.69 25.51
C GLN A 399 -0.13 -8.60 26.38
N VAL A 400 -0.96 -7.78 25.78
CA VAL A 400 -1.88 -6.93 26.54
C VAL A 400 -3.23 -7.12 25.90
N ILE A 401 -3.96 -8.11 26.41
CA ILE A 401 -5.42 -8.04 26.45
C ILE A 401 -5.68 -6.86 27.39
N THR A 402 -5.66 -5.64 26.85
CA THR A 402 -6.17 -4.50 27.60
C THR A 402 -7.66 -4.73 27.64
N GLU A 403 -8.16 -5.12 28.81
CA GLU A 403 -9.55 -4.90 29.14
C GLU A 403 -9.84 -3.45 28.79
N VAL A 404 -10.58 -3.25 27.70
CA VAL A 404 -11.08 -1.93 27.34
C VAL A 404 -12.04 -1.58 28.45
N VAL A 405 -11.53 -0.79 29.41
CA VAL A 405 -12.36 -0.14 30.42
C VAL A 405 -13.47 0.56 29.65
N PRO A 406 -14.75 0.31 29.97
CA PRO A 406 -15.84 0.99 29.28
C PRO A 406 -15.66 2.49 29.49
N ASP A 407 -15.43 3.24 28.41
CA ASP A 407 -15.63 4.68 28.42
C ASP A 407 -17.07 4.95 28.90
N GLU A 408 -17.27 6.04 29.67
CA GLU A 408 -18.60 6.49 30.08
C GLU A 408 -19.55 6.52 28.87
N GLU A 409 -20.71 5.87 28.99
CA GLU A 409 -21.67 5.76 27.89
C GLU A 409 -22.10 7.18 27.45
N PRO A 410 -21.94 7.55 26.17
CA PRO A 410 -22.42 8.83 25.68
C PRO A 410 -23.94 8.90 25.81
N GLU A 411 -24.49 10.04 26.24
CA GLU A 411 -25.93 10.27 26.14
C GLU A 411 -26.31 10.46 24.66
N PHE A 412 -27.07 9.52 24.10
CA PHE A 412 -27.59 9.61 22.73
C PHE A 412 -28.96 10.27 22.73
N THR A 413 -29.17 11.24 21.82
CA THR A 413 -30.48 11.88 21.65
C THR A 413 -31.42 11.13 20.71
N PHE A 414 -30.88 10.25 19.85
CA PHE A 414 -31.65 9.49 18.86
C PHE A 414 -31.24 8.02 18.78
N GLU A 415 -32.19 7.10 18.56
CA GLU A 415 -31.90 5.66 18.46
C GLU A 415 -30.99 5.29 17.26
N SER A 416 -31.06 6.05 16.17
CA SER A 416 -30.23 5.82 14.98
C SER A 416 -28.74 6.10 15.25
N GLU A 417 -28.44 7.06 16.12
CA GLU A 417 -27.08 7.37 16.57
C GLU A 417 -26.54 6.27 17.48
N ARG A 418 -27.36 5.77 18.40
CA ARG A 418 -27.03 4.62 19.26
C ARG A 418 -26.74 3.36 18.43
N ARG A 419 -27.54 3.07 17.41
CA ARG A 419 -27.33 1.92 16.50
C ARG A 419 -26.02 2.06 15.72
N ARG A 420 -25.75 3.23 15.14
CA ARG A 420 -24.47 3.50 14.43
C ARG A 420 -23.26 3.41 15.35
N TYR A 421 -23.37 3.91 16.59
CA TYR A 421 -22.31 3.82 17.59
C TYR A 421 -22.01 2.37 17.99
N ILE A 422 -23.05 1.56 18.23
CA ILE A 422 -22.90 0.13 18.52
C ILE A 422 -22.26 -0.59 17.33
N GLU A 423 -22.71 -0.32 16.11
CA GLU A 423 -22.14 -0.91 14.89
C GLU A 423 -20.67 -0.52 14.67
N GLN A 424 -20.31 0.74 14.94
CA GLN A 424 -18.92 1.21 14.90
C GLN A 424 -18.05 0.56 15.97
N LYS A 425 -18.47 0.56 17.25
CA LYS A 425 -17.75 -0.13 18.34
C LYS A 425 -17.60 -1.63 18.06
N LYS A 426 -18.60 -2.26 17.44
CA LYS A 426 -18.55 -3.67 17.00
C LYS A 426 -17.50 -3.87 15.91
N ALA A 427 -17.49 -3.02 14.88
CA ALA A 427 -16.51 -3.09 13.80
C ALA A 427 -15.07 -2.86 14.33
N GLU A 428 -14.88 -1.91 15.25
CA GLU A 428 -13.61 -1.65 15.92
C GLU A 428 -13.15 -2.85 16.75
N ARG A 429 -14.05 -3.44 17.55
CA ARG A 429 -13.74 -4.64 18.34
C ARG A 429 -13.35 -5.81 17.43
N LYS A 430 -14.06 -6.02 16.32
CA LYS A 430 -13.73 -7.09 15.35
C LYS A 430 -12.35 -6.89 14.74
N LYS A 431 -12.01 -5.66 14.33
CA LYS A 431 -10.67 -5.31 13.83
C LYS A 431 -9.58 -5.55 14.87
N LEU A 432 -9.83 -5.19 16.13
CA LEU A 432 -8.87 -5.41 17.21
C LEU A 432 -8.61 -6.92 17.44
N ILE A 433 -9.67 -7.72 17.52
CA ILE A 433 -9.56 -9.17 17.73
C ILE A 433 -8.82 -9.81 16.55
N ASP A 434 -9.17 -9.43 15.33
CA ASP A 434 -8.53 -9.91 14.10
C ASP A 434 -7.03 -9.59 14.04
N GLY A 435 -6.64 -8.37 14.46
CA GLY A 435 -5.24 -7.98 14.60
C GLY A 435 -4.48 -8.78 15.67
N ILE A 436 -5.11 -9.08 16.81
CA ILE A 436 -4.51 -9.92 17.87
C ILE A 436 -4.33 -11.36 17.37
N VAL A 437 -5.35 -11.91 16.71
CA VAL A 437 -5.36 -13.25 16.13
C VAL A 437 -4.25 -13.40 15.07
N SER A 438 -4.15 -12.45 14.16
CA SER A 438 -3.11 -12.39 13.13
C SER A 438 -1.70 -12.43 13.73
N ARG A 439 -1.47 -11.68 14.82
CA ARG A 439 -0.17 -11.68 15.50
C ARG A 439 0.12 -13.01 16.19
N SER A 440 -0.91 -13.64 16.76
CA SER A 440 -0.78 -14.96 17.38
C SER A 440 -0.35 -16.04 16.37
N PHE A 441 -0.76 -15.92 15.10
CA PHE A 441 -0.39 -16.87 14.04
C PHE A 441 1.09 -16.79 13.70
N VAL A 442 1.61 -15.58 13.44
CA VAL A 442 3.04 -15.39 13.17
C VAL A 442 3.86 -15.90 14.35
N PHE A 443 3.47 -15.56 15.58
CA PHE A 443 4.15 -16.08 16.77
C PHE A 443 4.11 -17.61 16.84
N SER A 444 2.97 -18.23 16.52
CA SER A 444 2.83 -19.69 16.48
C SER A 444 3.77 -20.33 15.46
N ILE A 445 3.87 -19.75 14.25
CA ILE A 445 4.81 -20.20 13.22
C ILE A 445 6.25 -20.13 13.75
N LEU A 446 6.66 -19.00 14.32
CA LEU A 446 8.03 -18.82 14.79
C LEU A 446 8.38 -19.76 15.96
N GLN A 447 7.46 -19.95 16.90
CA GLN A 447 7.65 -20.91 18.00
C GLN A 447 7.77 -22.34 17.45
N GLY A 448 6.94 -22.70 16.47
CA GLY A 448 7.01 -23.96 15.76
C GLY A 448 8.34 -24.18 15.05
N VAL A 449 8.87 -23.15 14.39
CA VAL A 449 10.16 -23.23 13.71
C VAL A 449 11.30 -23.53 14.68
N VAL A 450 11.30 -22.90 15.86
CA VAL A 450 12.34 -23.07 16.87
C VAL A 450 12.25 -24.44 17.59
N GLU A 451 11.04 -24.93 17.87
CA GLU A 451 10.84 -26.16 18.64
C GLU A 451 10.84 -27.43 17.75
N ASN A 452 10.27 -27.35 16.55
CA ASN A 452 10.07 -28.51 15.67
C ASN A 452 11.10 -28.62 14.53
N THR A 453 11.97 -27.62 14.35
CA THR A 453 12.89 -27.55 13.21
C THR A 453 14.30 -27.13 13.62
N PRO A 454 15.37 -27.65 13.00
CA PRO A 454 16.74 -27.22 13.26
C PRO A 454 17.11 -25.85 12.65
N LEU A 455 16.14 -25.10 12.10
CA LEU A 455 16.39 -23.86 11.36
C LEU A 455 16.96 -22.74 12.25
N LEU A 456 16.43 -22.60 13.47
CA LEU A 456 16.84 -21.61 14.47
C LEU A 456 16.86 -22.23 15.88
N PRO A 457 17.91 -22.95 16.26
CA PRO A 457 17.97 -23.63 17.55
C PRO A 457 18.11 -22.65 18.72
N LEU A 458 17.28 -22.76 19.76
CA LEU A 458 17.47 -22.01 21.00
C LEU A 458 18.10 -22.89 22.10
N PRO A 459 18.88 -22.32 23.04
CA PRO A 459 19.33 -23.03 24.22
C PRO A 459 18.16 -23.60 25.04
N ALA A 460 18.37 -24.77 25.64
CA ALA A 460 17.32 -25.48 26.39
C ALA A 460 16.69 -24.60 27.49
N GLY A 461 15.35 -24.48 27.47
CA GLY A 461 14.57 -23.72 28.46
C GLY A 461 14.29 -22.25 28.09
N VAL A 462 14.86 -21.74 26.98
CA VAL A 462 14.58 -20.38 26.48
C VAL A 462 13.39 -20.42 25.52
N LYS A 463 12.36 -19.61 25.78
CA LYS A 463 11.18 -19.47 24.91
C LYS A 463 11.24 -18.18 24.10
N LEU A 464 10.67 -18.18 22.91
CA LEU A 464 10.62 -17.00 22.04
C LEU A 464 9.79 -15.87 22.66
N GLY A 465 8.74 -16.17 23.44
CA GLY A 465 7.78 -15.20 23.97
C GLY A 465 8.27 -14.29 25.10
N LYS A 466 9.50 -14.47 25.60
CA LYS A 466 10.09 -13.61 26.65
C LYS A 466 11.43 -13.08 26.17
N GLN A 467 11.61 -11.77 26.27
CA GLN A 467 12.90 -11.14 25.98
C GLN A 467 13.98 -11.75 26.90
N SER A 468 15.09 -12.16 26.31
CA SER A 468 16.20 -12.80 27.01
C SER A 468 17.53 -12.42 26.36
N GLU A 469 18.65 -12.89 26.92
CA GLU A 469 19.97 -12.71 26.31
C GLU A 469 20.06 -13.34 24.90
N TYR A 470 19.21 -14.34 24.61
CA TYR A 470 19.19 -15.05 23.33
C TYR A 470 18.02 -14.63 22.40
N VAL A 471 17.09 -13.82 22.88
CA VAL A 471 15.91 -13.36 22.11
C VAL A 471 15.75 -11.86 22.31
N ILE A 472 16.04 -11.10 21.26
CA ILE A 472 15.99 -9.64 21.25
C ILE A 472 14.86 -9.19 20.32
N TYR A 473 13.90 -8.46 20.86
CA TYR A 473 12.87 -7.80 20.07
C TYR A 473 13.36 -6.44 19.60
N SER A 474 13.51 -6.29 18.29
CA SER A 474 13.89 -5.03 17.66
C SER A 474 12.63 -4.28 17.23
N VAL A 475 12.27 -3.25 18.01
CA VAL A 475 11.22 -2.27 17.68
C VAL A 475 11.85 -1.09 16.97
N ALA A 476 12.70 -1.34 15.97
CA ALA A 476 13.58 -0.34 15.36
C ALA A 476 12.80 0.80 14.67
N ASP A 477 12.39 1.78 15.48
CA ASP A 477 11.95 3.13 15.13
C ASP A 477 12.20 4.14 16.28
N LYS A 478 12.93 3.76 17.33
CA LYS A 478 13.67 4.75 18.14
C LYS A 478 15.09 4.93 17.60
N TRP A 479 15.23 5.14 16.30
CA TRP A 479 16.30 6.05 15.89
C TRP A 479 15.85 7.40 16.43
N LEU A 480 16.74 8.13 17.13
CA LEU A 480 16.49 9.56 17.34
C LEU A 480 16.08 10.09 15.97
N THR A 481 14.90 10.72 15.87
CA THR A 481 14.44 11.32 14.62
C THR A 481 15.48 12.36 14.24
N ASP A 482 16.46 11.95 13.44
CA ASP A 482 17.49 12.83 12.93
C ASP A 482 16.74 13.83 12.08
N ASN A 483 16.59 15.06 12.57
CA ASN A 483 15.90 16.17 11.91
C ASN A 483 16.92 17.17 11.34
N LYS A 484 18.17 16.75 11.10
CA LYS A 484 19.28 17.63 10.70
C LYS A 484 18.95 18.56 9.54
N TYR A 485 18.11 18.13 8.59
CA TYR A 485 17.77 18.91 7.39
C TYR A 485 16.28 19.29 7.25
N GLY A 486 15.44 19.09 8.28
CA GLY A 486 13.99 19.30 8.16
C GLY A 486 13.28 18.18 7.37
N SER A 487 12.10 18.44 6.83
CA SER A 487 11.38 17.51 5.95
C SER A 487 11.81 17.64 4.49
N PHE A 488 11.43 16.67 3.62
CA PHE A 488 11.71 16.79 2.19
C PHE A 488 11.02 18.01 1.56
N ASP A 489 9.82 18.38 2.02
CA ASP A 489 9.14 19.60 1.60
C ASP A 489 9.97 20.85 1.87
N ASP A 490 10.56 20.96 3.07
CA ASP A 490 11.43 22.08 3.42
C ASP A 490 12.65 22.16 2.49
N ILE A 491 13.19 21.00 2.10
CA ILE A 491 14.33 20.91 1.16
C ILE A 491 13.89 21.33 -0.25
N ILE A 492 12.71 20.91 -0.71
CA ILE A 492 12.16 21.32 -2.01
C ILE A 492 11.91 22.83 -2.02
N GLU A 493 11.21 23.37 -1.01
CA GLU A 493 10.92 24.80 -0.88
C GLU A 493 12.22 25.61 -0.90
N ARG A 494 13.23 25.14 -0.18
CA ARG A 494 14.56 25.76 -0.18
C ARG A 494 15.21 25.75 -1.56
N CYS A 495 15.17 24.64 -2.29
CA CYS A 495 15.71 24.55 -3.65
C CYS A 495 14.91 25.39 -4.66
N ASN A 496 13.59 25.46 -4.48
CA ASN A 496 12.66 26.20 -5.32
C ASN A 496 12.65 27.69 -4.97
N SER A 497 13.15 28.13 -3.81
CA SER A 497 13.19 29.55 -3.42
C SER A 497 13.86 30.46 -4.47
N ARG A 498 14.83 29.91 -5.21
CA ARG A 498 15.55 30.62 -6.27
C ARG A 498 15.60 29.79 -7.56
N VAL A 499 14.63 30.00 -8.44
CA VAL A 499 14.65 29.46 -9.81
C VAL A 499 15.12 30.51 -10.79
N THR A 500 16.13 30.18 -11.59
CA THR A 500 16.66 31.03 -12.67
C THR A 500 16.59 30.34 -14.03
N GLU A 501 16.61 31.12 -15.11
CA GLU A 501 16.64 30.56 -16.46
C GLU A 501 17.81 29.58 -16.62
N GLY A 502 17.51 28.42 -17.19
CA GLY A 502 18.36 27.26 -17.42
C GLY A 502 18.63 26.39 -16.20
N ASP A 503 17.99 26.63 -15.06
CA ASP A 503 17.95 25.67 -13.95
C ASP A 503 17.31 24.36 -14.39
N THR A 504 17.78 23.23 -13.84
CA THR A 504 17.22 21.90 -14.16
C THR A 504 16.10 21.56 -13.20
N LEU A 505 14.89 21.43 -13.74
CA LEU A 505 13.67 21.12 -13.00
C LEU A 505 13.25 19.68 -13.28
N LEU A 506 12.94 18.92 -12.23
CA LEU A 506 12.33 17.59 -12.33
C LEU A 506 10.84 17.72 -12.10
N THR A 507 10.02 17.39 -13.09
CA THR A 507 8.56 17.45 -12.97
C THR A 507 8.01 16.31 -12.12
N THR A 508 7.03 16.61 -11.27
CA THR A 508 6.44 15.67 -10.30
C THR A 508 5.06 15.17 -10.71
N GLN A 509 4.56 15.60 -11.86
CA GLN A 509 3.29 15.11 -12.42
C GLN A 509 3.22 15.33 -13.92
N TYR A 510 2.31 14.60 -14.56
CA TYR A 510 1.94 14.84 -15.95
C TYR A 510 1.01 16.05 -16.02
N LEU A 511 1.41 17.10 -16.73
CA LEU A 511 0.64 18.35 -16.83
C LEU A 511 0.06 18.54 -18.22
N ARG A 512 -1.20 18.98 -18.24
CA ARG A 512 -1.86 19.53 -19.42
C ARG A 512 -2.47 20.90 -19.07
N PRO A 513 -2.72 21.75 -20.06
CA PRO A 513 -3.53 22.94 -19.85
C PRO A 513 -4.91 22.53 -19.32
N GLU A 514 -5.44 23.28 -18.36
CA GLU A 514 -6.78 23.01 -17.82
C GLU A 514 -7.84 23.14 -18.93
N GLU A 515 -8.76 22.16 -18.96
CA GLU A 515 -9.96 22.19 -19.78
C GLU A 515 -11.10 22.79 -18.93
N ASP A 516 -11.84 23.77 -19.45
CA ASP A 516 -12.94 24.40 -18.72
C ASP A 516 -14.10 23.40 -18.55
N HIS A 517 -14.25 22.85 -17.34
CA HIS A 517 -15.25 21.84 -17.01
C HIS A 517 -16.66 22.41 -16.75
N TRP A 518 -16.88 23.73 -16.82
CA TRP A 518 -18.17 24.32 -16.44
C TRP A 518 -19.24 24.30 -17.54
N THR A 519 -18.88 24.02 -18.80
CA THR A 519 -19.86 23.96 -19.89
C THR A 519 -19.85 22.61 -20.58
N ASN A 520 -21.01 21.94 -20.55
CA ASN A 520 -21.31 20.69 -21.25
C ASN A 520 -21.39 20.87 -22.79
N HIS A 521 -20.59 21.78 -23.34
CA HIS A 521 -20.50 22.10 -24.76
C HIS A 521 -19.07 21.87 -25.24
N VAL A 522 -18.92 20.88 -26.14
CA VAL A 522 -17.68 20.42 -26.79
C VAL A 522 -17.05 21.49 -27.72
N TYR A 523 -17.33 22.78 -27.54
CA TYR A 523 -16.83 23.87 -28.39
C TYR A 523 -16.60 25.18 -27.62
N GLY A 524 -15.81 25.13 -26.54
CA GLY A 524 -15.80 26.27 -25.61
C GLY A 524 -14.58 26.50 -24.73
N THR A 525 -13.37 26.07 -25.07
CA THR A 525 -12.17 26.80 -24.62
C THR A 525 -11.58 27.50 -25.82
N ARG A 526 -11.44 28.83 -25.76
CA ARG A 526 -10.53 29.50 -26.70
C ARG A 526 -9.18 28.84 -26.47
N ALA A 527 -8.58 28.24 -27.49
CA ALA A 527 -7.27 27.59 -27.46
C ALA A 527 -6.10 28.48 -26.94
N TRP A 528 -6.42 29.71 -26.52
CA TRP A 528 -5.57 30.82 -26.15
C TRP A 528 -5.86 31.34 -24.71
N GLU A 529 -6.81 30.75 -23.98
CA GLU A 529 -7.23 31.18 -22.62
C GLU A 529 -7.14 30.01 -21.63
N ASN A 530 -5.92 29.56 -21.32
CA ASN A 530 -5.66 28.63 -20.22
C ASN A 530 -4.64 29.24 -19.23
N PRO A 531 -4.60 28.79 -17.96
CA PRO A 531 -3.74 29.41 -16.95
C PRO A 531 -2.25 29.07 -17.11
N ARG A 532 -1.89 28.18 -18.04
CA ARG A 532 -0.54 27.62 -18.20
C ARG A 532 0.31 28.32 -19.26
N GLY A 533 -0.18 29.41 -19.86
CA GLY A 533 0.52 30.13 -20.93
C GLY A 533 0.48 31.65 -20.77
N VAL A 534 1.31 32.34 -21.57
CA VAL A 534 1.57 33.78 -21.39
C VAL A 534 0.56 34.64 -22.16
N GLY A 535 -0.42 35.18 -21.44
CA GLY A 535 -1.36 36.21 -21.93
C GLY A 535 -2.00 35.88 -23.28
N GLU A 536 -2.19 36.89 -24.14
CA GLU A 536 -2.78 36.73 -25.48
C GLU A 536 -1.92 35.88 -26.45
N ARG A 537 -0.70 35.50 -26.07
CA ARG A 537 0.21 34.64 -26.86
C ARG A 537 0.19 33.19 -26.41
N ASN A 538 -0.77 32.80 -25.58
CA ASN A 538 -0.86 31.43 -25.06
C ASN A 538 -1.03 30.41 -26.20
N ARG A 539 -0.01 29.57 -26.40
CA ARG A 539 0.06 28.53 -27.44
C ARG A 539 0.18 27.14 -26.85
N THR A 540 -0.31 26.94 -25.62
CA THR A 540 -0.04 25.72 -24.85
C THR A 540 -1.13 24.66 -24.94
N HIS A 541 -2.28 24.92 -25.60
CA HIS A 541 -3.43 24.01 -25.68
C HIS A 541 -3.12 22.59 -26.17
N ASP A 542 -2.11 22.46 -27.02
CA ASP A 542 -1.62 21.23 -27.65
C ASP A 542 -0.30 20.73 -27.02
N CYS A 543 0.08 21.27 -25.86
CA CYS A 543 1.31 20.91 -25.17
C CYS A 543 1.03 20.05 -23.94
N SER A 544 1.98 19.17 -23.60
CA SER A 544 1.99 18.51 -22.30
C SER A 544 3.39 18.48 -21.72
N VAL A 545 3.47 18.57 -20.40
CA VAL A 545 4.70 18.32 -19.64
C VAL A 545 4.63 16.87 -19.17
N GLU A 546 5.65 16.10 -19.50
CA GLU A 546 5.72 14.70 -19.10
C GLU A 546 6.07 14.57 -17.62
N ASP A 547 5.56 13.52 -16.99
CA ASP A 547 5.86 13.20 -15.60
C ASP A 547 7.32 12.71 -15.44
N CYS A 548 7.91 12.93 -14.27
CA CYS A 548 9.26 12.46 -13.89
C CYS A 548 10.35 12.80 -14.94
N THR A 549 10.23 13.97 -15.56
CA THR A 549 11.06 14.39 -16.69
C THR A 549 11.87 15.63 -16.35
N LEU A 550 13.10 15.70 -16.84
CA LEU A 550 14.00 16.83 -16.62
C LEU A 550 13.77 17.89 -17.70
N TYR A 551 13.39 19.10 -17.28
CA TYR A 551 13.26 20.26 -18.16
C TYR A 551 14.18 21.39 -17.69
N PRO A 552 14.86 22.10 -18.62
CA PRO A 552 15.46 23.37 -18.27
C PRO A 552 14.36 24.43 -18.09
N ALA A 553 14.47 25.24 -17.04
CA ALA A 553 13.69 26.47 -16.90
C ALA A 553 13.99 27.37 -18.11
N ASN A 554 13.02 27.60 -18.99
CA ASN A 554 13.25 28.34 -20.22
C ASN A 554 13.11 29.85 -20.02
N LEU A 555 12.15 30.26 -19.19
CA LEU A 555 11.85 31.66 -18.91
C LEU A 555 11.35 31.77 -17.47
N VAL A 556 11.83 32.78 -16.74
CA VAL A 556 11.34 33.11 -15.40
C VAL A 556 10.85 34.55 -15.41
N MET A 557 9.55 34.74 -15.22
CA MET A 557 8.91 36.06 -15.20
C MET A 557 8.48 36.42 -13.78
N TYR A 558 8.37 37.72 -13.54
CA TYR A 558 7.82 38.26 -12.31
C TYR A 558 6.71 39.23 -12.66
N ASP A 559 5.60 39.12 -11.94
CA ASP A 559 4.55 40.11 -12.00
C ASP A 559 5.04 41.48 -11.50
N LYS A 560 4.25 42.51 -11.79
CA LYS A 560 4.49 43.84 -11.23
C LYS A 560 4.51 43.75 -9.70
N PRO A 561 5.39 44.50 -9.02
CA PRO A 561 5.44 44.49 -7.57
C PRO A 561 4.10 44.94 -6.98
N ILE A 562 3.59 44.14 -6.05
CA ILE A 562 2.39 44.42 -5.26
C ILE A 562 2.86 44.71 -3.84
N SER A 563 2.52 45.89 -3.31
CA SER A 563 2.80 46.23 -1.91
C SER A 563 1.91 45.37 -1.00
N GLN A 564 2.50 44.66 -0.05
CA GLN A 564 1.82 43.86 0.95
C GLN A 564 2.14 44.37 2.36
N THR A 565 1.15 44.30 3.24
CA THR A 565 1.26 44.62 4.66
C THR A 565 1.10 43.33 5.45
N ARG A 566 2.12 42.95 6.21
CA ARG A 566 2.03 41.91 7.24
C ARG A 566 1.63 42.57 8.55
N PHE A 567 0.58 42.08 9.18
CA PHE A 567 0.06 42.62 10.44
C PHE A 567 -0.50 41.52 11.34
N ARG A 568 -0.53 41.79 12.64
CA ARG A 568 -1.13 40.95 13.66
C ARG A 568 -2.47 41.54 14.08
N TYR A 569 -3.51 40.72 14.14
CA TYR A 569 -4.86 41.14 14.55
C TYR A 569 -5.42 40.22 15.62
N TRP A 570 -6.37 40.74 16.40
CA TRP A 570 -7.05 39.98 17.43
C TRP A 570 -8.18 39.16 16.83
N ALA A 571 -8.01 37.84 16.76
CA ALA A 571 -8.95 36.94 16.10
C ALA A 571 -9.84 36.23 17.14
N THR A 572 -11.16 36.40 17.02
CA THR A 572 -12.12 35.57 17.75
C THR A 572 -12.19 34.17 17.10
N PRO A 573 -12.32 33.08 17.89
CA PRO A 573 -12.46 31.73 17.36
C PRO A 573 -13.64 31.62 16.40
N ASP A 574 -13.44 30.97 15.26
CA ASP A 574 -14.52 30.73 14.30
C ASP A 574 -15.43 29.57 14.75
N TYR A 575 -16.57 29.43 14.08
CA TYR A 575 -17.58 28.40 14.38
C TYR A 575 -16.99 26.98 14.39
N TRP A 576 -16.11 26.66 13.45
CA TRP A 576 -15.47 25.34 13.34
C TRP A 576 -14.48 25.07 14.45
N THR A 577 -13.77 26.09 14.92
CA THR A 577 -12.84 26.02 16.05
C THR A 577 -13.61 25.77 17.35
N LEU A 578 -14.72 26.49 17.57
CA LEU A 578 -15.59 26.31 18.74
C LEU A 578 -16.30 24.95 18.76
N GLN A 579 -16.61 24.39 17.59
CA GLN A 579 -17.19 23.04 17.49
C GLN A 579 -16.21 21.94 17.93
N LYS A 580 -14.91 22.14 17.70
CA LYS A 580 -13.86 21.19 18.12
C LYS A 580 -13.36 21.44 19.53
N ASN A 581 -13.34 22.70 19.96
CA ASN A 581 -12.95 23.11 21.29
C ASN A 581 -13.85 24.26 21.77
N PRO A 582 -14.91 23.96 22.55
CA PRO A 582 -15.87 24.96 23.03
C PRO A 582 -15.25 26.07 23.88
N ASP A 583 -14.10 25.80 24.50
CA ASP A 583 -13.40 26.73 25.39
C ASP A 583 -12.29 27.55 24.68
N ALA A 584 -12.22 27.48 23.35
CA ALA A 584 -11.23 28.22 22.57
C ALA A 584 -11.32 29.73 22.88
N GLN A 585 -10.18 30.33 23.23
CA GLN A 585 -10.05 31.75 23.55
C GLN A 585 -9.60 32.54 22.31
N PRO A 586 -9.95 33.84 22.19
CA PRO A 586 -9.38 34.71 21.17
C PRO A 586 -7.85 34.80 21.29
N GLU A 587 -7.17 34.86 20.15
CA GLU A 587 -5.71 34.91 20.08
C GLU A 587 -5.23 35.90 19.02
N TRP A 588 -3.98 36.36 19.17
CA TRP A 588 -3.32 37.14 18.15
C TRP A 588 -2.96 36.24 16.96
N ARG A 589 -3.39 36.62 15.75
CA ARG A 589 -3.02 35.94 14.51
C ARG A 589 -2.27 36.87 13.58
N GLU A 590 -1.27 36.33 12.90
CA GLU A 590 -0.53 37.05 11.87
C GLU A 590 -1.14 36.75 10.49
N THR A 591 -1.26 37.77 9.67
CA THR A 591 -1.69 37.63 8.28
C THR A 591 -0.95 38.59 7.37
N VAL A 592 -1.02 38.33 6.07
CA VAL A 592 -0.43 39.16 5.01
C VAL A 592 -1.54 39.50 4.02
N MET A 593 -1.66 40.78 3.69
CA MET A 593 -2.66 41.28 2.75
C MET A 593 -2.05 42.34 1.83
N GLU A 594 -2.57 42.49 0.62
CA GLU A 594 -2.22 43.65 -0.22
C GLU A 594 -2.48 44.96 0.54
N THR A 595 -1.52 45.89 0.50
CA THR A 595 -1.58 47.12 1.29
C THR A 595 -2.86 47.92 1.00
N ASP A 596 -3.31 47.98 -0.26
CA ASP A 596 -4.56 48.66 -0.64
C ASP A 596 -5.81 47.95 -0.10
N GLN A 597 -5.79 46.62 0.00
CA GLN A 597 -6.88 45.86 0.61
C GLN A 597 -6.89 46.07 2.13
N TYR A 598 -5.72 46.05 2.78
CA TYR A 598 -5.57 46.33 4.20
C TYR A 598 -6.08 47.74 4.54
N GLN A 599 -5.70 48.76 3.77
CA GLN A 599 -6.19 50.14 4.00
C GLN A 599 -7.71 50.23 3.84
N ARG A 600 -8.29 49.61 2.80
CA ARG A 600 -9.76 49.57 2.62
C ARG A 600 -10.46 48.84 3.75
N GLN A 601 -9.90 47.73 4.23
CA GLN A 601 -10.44 46.98 5.36
C GLN A 601 -10.35 47.79 6.65
N LYS A 602 -9.23 48.47 6.89
CA LYS A 602 -9.05 49.38 8.02
C LYS A 602 -10.05 50.54 7.99
N GLU A 603 -10.26 51.15 6.83
CA GLU A 603 -11.26 52.22 6.63
C GLU A 603 -12.70 51.71 6.80
N TRP A 604 -12.97 50.48 6.36
CA TRP A 604 -14.27 49.83 6.56
C TRP A 604 -14.54 49.56 8.04
N ASN A 605 -13.57 48.98 8.73
CA ASN A 605 -13.63 48.67 10.16
C ASN A 605 -13.67 49.95 11.02
N ALA A 606 -13.12 51.07 10.55
CA ALA A 606 -13.21 52.38 11.20
C ALA A 606 -14.64 52.97 11.19
N LYS A 607 -15.59 52.41 10.43
CA LYS A 607 -17.00 52.85 10.41
C LYS A 607 -17.83 52.28 11.56
N ASP A 608 -17.31 51.29 12.28
CA ASP A 608 -17.94 50.71 13.48
C ASP A 608 -16.97 50.82 14.69
N PRO A 609 -16.95 51.96 15.40
CA PRO A 609 -15.88 52.31 16.34
C PRO A 609 -15.81 51.46 17.61
N GLU A 610 -16.85 50.67 17.91
CA GLU A 610 -16.96 49.86 19.13
C GLU A 610 -16.18 48.54 19.03
N ALA A 611 -15.96 48.01 17.83
CA ALA A 611 -15.29 46.72 17.63
C ALA A 611 -13.74 46.80 17.64
N LEU A 612 -13.14 47.97 17.35
CA LEU A 612 -11.69 48.14 17.17
C LEU A 612 -10.95 48.77 18.37
N LYS A 613 -11.68 49.07 19.46
CA LYS A 613 -11.19 49.96 20.52
C LYS A 613 -10.20 49.31 21.48
N ASP A 614 -10.32 48.00 21.69
CA ASP A 614 -9.55 47.28 22.72
C ASP A 614 -8.32 46.54 22.15
N HIS A 615 -8.29 46.22 20.85
CA HIS A 615 -7.18 45.50 20.21
C HIS A 615 -6.94 45.97 18.76
N PRO A 616 -6.15 47.05 18.53
CA PRO A 616 -5.83 47.52 17.18
C PRO A 616 -4.84 46.58 16.46
N ASP A 617 -4.95 46.50 15.13
CA ASP A 617 -3.98 45.77 14.31
C ASP A 617 -2.55 46.29 14.49
N GLU A 618 -1.59 45.39 14.68
CA GLU A 618 -0.17 45.70 14.80
C GLU A 618 0.53 45.40 13.47
N ILE A 619 0.94 46.44 12.74
CA ILE A 619 1.70 46.26 11.49
C ILE A 619 3.11 45.78 11.84
N ILE A 620 3.48 44.62 11.30
CA ILE A 620 4.79 44.00 11.48
C ILE A 620 5.76 44.58 10.42
N GLU A 621 5.38 44.50 9.15
CA GLU A 621 6.19 45.00 8.04
C GLU A 621 5.35 45.32 6.80
N VAL A 622 5.87 46.21 5.94
CA VAL A 622 5.35 46.48 4.60
C VAL A 622 6.45 46.17 3.60
N PHE A 623 6.17 45.32 2.62
CA PHE A 623 7.16 44.84 1.66
C PHE A 623 6.57 44.69 0.25
N ASP A 624 7.44 44.73 -0.75
CA ASP A 624 7.06 44.49 -2.14
C ASP A 624 7.11 42.99 -2.44
N TYR A 625 5.95 42.42 -2.80
CA TYR A 625 5.83 41.05 -3.27
C TYR A 625 5.79 41.00 -4.80
N ARG A 626 6.47 40.01 -5.39
CA ARG A 626 6.39 39.71 -6.83
C ARG A 626 6.09 38.24 -7.03
N LYS A 627 4.93 37.93 -7.61
CA LYS A 627 4.62 36.56 -8.02
C LYS A 627 5.60 36.12 -9.11
N ARG A 628 6.24 34.97 -8.89
CA ARG A 628 7.16 34.36 -9.85
C ARG A 628 6.39 33.38 -10.73
N HIS A 629 6.68 33.41 -12.02
CA HIS A 629 6.16 32.48 -13.02
C HIS A 629 7.33 31.75 -13.68
N VAL A 630 7.32 30.42 -13.64
CA VAL A 630 8.39 29.57 -14.19
C VAL A 630 7.85 28.84 -15.40
N PHE A 631 8.54 28.97 -16.54
CA PHE A 631 8.12 28.34 -17.79
C PHE A 631 9.15 27.33 -18.28
N VAL A 632 8.66 26.17 -18.71
CA VAL A 632 9.43 25.17 -19.45
C VAL A 632 9.08 25.22 -20.93
N SER A 633 10.07 25.02 -21.80
CA SER A 633 9.81 24.89 -23.23
C SER A 633 9.39 23.46 -23.52
N VAL A 634 8.20 23.25 -24.09
CA VAL A 634 7.65 21.93 -24.44
C VAL A 634 7.26 21.86 -25.90
N LYS A 635 7.38 20.67 -26.50
CA LYS A 635 6.94 20.44 -27.88
C LYS A 635 5.41 20.38 -27.93
N LYS A 636 4.85 20.90 -29.00
CA LYS A 636 3.44 20.75 -29.33
C LYS A 636 3.18 19.32 -29.83
N LYS A 637 2.04 18.73 -29.47
CA LYS A 637 1.58 17.44 -29.99
C LYS A 637 0.98 17.64 -31.36
N ASP A 638 1.36 16.79 -32.31
CA ASP A 638 0.87 16.84 -33.68
C ASP A 638 -0.44 16.06 -33.80
N ASP A 639 -1.51 16.72 -34.20
CA ASP A 639 -2.85 16.09 -34.28
C ASP A 639 -3.09 15.32 -35.61
N TRP A 640 -2.16 15.37 -36.58
CA TRP A 640 -2.40 14.86 -37.95
C TRP A 640 -1.15 14.34 -38.71
N GLY A 641 -0.16 13.74 -38.02
CA GLY A 641 0.91 12.98 -38.69
C GLY A 641 2.00 13.80 -39.43
N TYR A 642 2.09 15.11 -39.20
CA TYR A 642 3.23 15.93 -39.62
C TYR A 642 4.07 16.30 -38.41
N SER A 643 5.39 16.05 -38.42
CA SER A 643 6.25 16.45 -37.30
C SER A 643 6.43 17.97 -37.29
N SER A 644 5.81 18.68 -36.34
CA SER A 644 6.18 20.07 -36.10
C SER A 644 7.23 20.15 -34.98
N GLU A 645 8.37 20.82 -35.25
CA GLU A 645 9.34 21.14 -34.19
C GLU A 645 8.88 22.33 -33.31
N ALA A 646 7.61 22.71 -33.42
CA ALA A 646 7.07 23.86 -32.75
C ALA A 646 7.01 23.64 -31.23
N ARG A 647 7.43 24.64 -30.48
CA ARG A 647 7.46 24.62 -29.01
C ARG A 647 6.66 25.77 -28.43
N ALA A 648 6.16 25.59 -27.21
CA ALA A 648 5.54 26.64 -26.42
C ALA A 648 6.16 26.71 -25.03
N ASN A 649 6.04 27.88 -24.39
CA ASN A 649 6.38 28.08 -22.99
C ASN A 649 5.16 27.68 -22.15
N PHE A 650 5.32 26.62 -21.37
CA PHE A 650 4.31 26.08 -20.47
C PHE A 650 4.68 26.40 -19.03
N GLU A 651 3.75 26.98 -18.28
CA GLU A 651 3.96 27.37 -16.89
C GLU A 651 3.86 26.16 -15.95
N VAL A 652 4.87 26.03 -15.09
CA VAL A 652 4.92 25.03 -14.01
C VAL A 652 4.94 25.76 -12.67
N TYR A 653 4.16 25.27 -11.71
CA TYR A 653 4.07 25.84 -10.37
C TYR A 653 5.06 25.20 -9.41
N ASP A 654 5.34 25.87 -8.29
CA ASP A 654 6.40 25.47 -7.36
C ASP A 654 6.15 24.10 -6.71
N GLU A 655 4.89 23.66 -6.59
CA GLU A 655 4.50 22.32 -6.13
C GLU A 655 4.64 21.21 -7.20
N GLU A 656 4.90 21.57 -8.46
CA GLU A 656 4.88 20.63 -9.61
C GLU A 656 6.27 20.24 -10.11
N PHE A 657 7.33 20.80 -9.51
CA PHE A 657 8.69 20.48 -9.85
C PHE A 657 9.65 20.54 -8.66
N ILE A 658 10.78 19.84 -8.81
CA ILE A 658 11.90 19.88 -7.88
C ILE A 658 13.09 20.53 -8.61
N ASN A 659 13.62 21.64 -8.08
CA ASN A 659 14.81 22.26 -8.65
C ASN A 659 16.07 21.46 -8.28
N LEU A 660 16.57 20.66 -9.24
CA LEU A 660 17.76 19.83 -9.04
C LEU A 660 19.07 20.61 -9.14
N THR A 661 19.04 21.89 -9.54
CA THR A 661 20.23 22.73 -9.68
C THR A 661 20.96 22.93 -8.35
N TYR A 662 20.20 23.12 -7.28
CA TYR A 662 20.72 23.35 -5.93
C TYR A 662 20.60 22.12 -5.02
N MET A 663 19.80 21.13 -5.40
CA MET A 663 19.73 19.85 -4.71
C MET A 663 21.11 19.15 -4.67
N ASN A 664 21.40 18.36 -3.64
CA ASN A 664 22.65 17.59 -3.50
C ASN A 664 22.40 16.15 -3.04
N SER A 665 23.41 15.29 -3.20
CA SER A 665 23.34 13.86 -2.85
C SER A 665 23.09 13.63 -1.37
N VAL A 666 23.75 14.38 -0.48
CA VAL A 666 23.62 14.25 0.99
C VAL A 666 22.17 14.44 1.44
N TRP A 667 21.45 15.42 0.89
CA TRP A 667 20.03 15.63 1.18
C TRP A 667 19.17 14.47 0.68
N LEU A 668 19.36 14.03 -0.56
CA LEU A 668 18.58 12.93 -1.12
C LEU A 668 18.86 11.60 -0.41
N GLU A 669 20.12 11.28 -0.10
CA GLU A 669 20.50 10.08 0.65
C GLU A 669 19.83 10.08 2.03
N TRP A 670 19.81 11.23 2.69
CA TRP A 670 19.17 11.40 3.99
C TRP A 670 17.65 11.20 3.89
N VAL A 671 16.97 11.79 2.88
CA VAL A 671 15.52 11.61 2.67
C VAL A 671 15.17 10.16 2.36
N ILE A 672 15.95 9.52 1.47
CA ILE A 672 15.78 8.12 1.06
C ILE A 672 16.04 7.16 2.23
N THR A 673 17.01 7.46 3.08
CA THR A 673 17.36 6.60 4.21
C THR A 673 16.35 6.72 5.35
N ASN A 674 15.91 7.94 5.67
CA ASN A 674 15.01 8.20 6.80
C ASN A 674 13.52 8.14 6.44
N ARG A 675 13.17 7.99 5.16
CA ARG A 675 11.78 8.01 4.64
C ARG A 675 11.00 9.28 5.01
N LYS A 676 11.69 10.41 5.19
CA LYS A 676 11.10 11.68 5.63
C LYS A 676 10.64 12.52 4.47
N LEU A 677 9.51 12.15 3.88
CA LEU A 677 8.87 12.96 2.84
C LEU A 677 8.20 14.22 3.40
N GLY A 678 7.80 14.23 4.67
CA GLY A 678 6.99 15.31 5.21
C GLY A 678 5.54 15.20 4.73
N GLY A 679 4.89 16.34 4.51
CA GLY A 679 3.52 16.46 4.00
C GLY A 679 3.48 16.57 2.47
N TRP A 680 4.46 15.98 1.78
CA TRP A 680 4.65 16.23 0.36
C TRP A 680 3.41 15.82 -0.43
N THR A 681 2.88 16.76 -1.22
CA THR A 681 1.68 16.52 -2.03
C THR A 681 1.97 16.69 -3.51
N ILE A 682 1.36 15.83 -4.32
CA ILE A 682 1.33 15.94 -5.78
C ILE A 682 -0.15 15.94 -6.21
N GLY A 683 -0.56 16.96 -6.95
CA GLY A 683 -1.97 17.12 -7.37
C GLY A 683 -2.96 17.18 -6.19
N GLY A 684 -2.53 17.73 -5.05
CA GLY A 684 -3.34 17.83 -3.83
C GLY A 684 -3.52 16.53 -3.04
N LYS A 685 -2.77 15.46 -3.38
CA LYS A 685 -2.76 14.19 -2.64
C LYS A 685 -1.41 13.98 -1.98
N GLU A 686 -1.43 13.55 -0.73
CA GLU A 686 -0.23 13.18 0.02
C GLU A 686 0.49 12.01 -0.66
N VAL A 687 1.80 12.13 -0.77
CA VAL A 687 2.65 11.20 -1.50
C VAL A 687 3.23 10.15 -0.55
N HIS A 688 2.88 8.88 -0.79
CA HIS A 688 3.52 7.77 -0.09
C HIS A 688 4.97 7.56 -0.55
N TYR A 689 5.81 7.04 0.34
CA TYR A 689 7.22 6.76 0.06
C TYR A 689 7.44 5.89 -1.19
N ALA A 690 6.65 4.83 -1.35
CA ALA A 690 6.70 3.99 -2.55
C ALA A 690 6.50 4.77 -3.87
N TYR A 691 5.66 5.81 -3.87
CA TYR A 691 5.44 6.67 -5.04
C TYR A 691 6.57 7.69 -5.23
N ALA A 692 7.08 8.26 -4.14
CA ALA A 692 8.16 9.24 -4.16
C ALA A 692 9.47 8.70 -4.72
N ILE A 693 9.77 7.41 -4.49
CA ILE A 693 11.02 6.75 -4.89
C ILE A 693 11.38 7.01 -6.35
N ARG A 694 10.42 7.05 -7.27
CA ARG A 694 10.70 7.28 -8.70
C ARG A 694 11.34 8.65 -8.95
N TYR A 695 10.85 9.68 -8.26
CA TYR A 695 11.40 11.03 -8.35
C TYR A 695 12.72 11.14 -7.62
N LEU A 696 12.82 10.53 -6.44
CA LEU A 696 14.06 10.50 -5.65
C LEU A 696 15.19 9.81 -6.42
N LYS A 697 14.91 8.69 -7.08
CA LYS A 697 15.86 7.99 -7.95
C LYS A 697 16.29 8.86 -9.14
N LYS A 698 15.32 9.40 -9.88
CA LYS A 698 15.62 10.27 -11.04
C LYS A 698 16.47 11.48 -10.65
N ALA A 699 16.17 12.07 -9.50
CA ALA A 699 16.94 13.16 -8.92
C ALA A 699 18.35 12.69 -8.52
N MET A 700 18.49 11.54 -7.85
CA MET A 700 19.78 10.98 -7.44
C MET A 700 20.68 10.65 -8.64
N ASP A 701 20.15 10.04 -9.70
CA ASP A 701 20.88 9.71 -10.92
C ASP A 701 21.42 10.95 -11.65
N TYR A 702 20.63 12.03 -11.65
CA TYR A 702 21.06 13.31 -12.20
C TYR A 702 22.15 13.96 -11.34
N ILE A 703 21.94 14.01 -10.02
CA ILE A 703 22.85 14.65 -9.08
C ILE A 703 24.19 13.93 -9.00
N THR A 704 24.20 12.60 -8.96
CA THR A 704 25.43 11.79 -8.92
C THR A 704 26.30 12.06 -10.15
N ARG A 705 25.69 12.12 -11.34
CA ARG A 705 26.41 12.48 -12.59
C ARG A 705 26.95 13.90 -12.55
N ARG A 706 26.16 14.86 -12.07
CA ARG A 706 26.57 16.26 -11.93
C ARG A 706 27.72 16.40 -10.93
N GLU A 707 27.58 15.82 -9.74
CA GLU A 707 28.57 15.90 -8.66
C GLU A 707 29.88 15.20 -9.01
N LYS A 708 29.85 14.13 -9.82
CA LYS A 708 31.07 13.52 -10.37
C LYS A 708 31.87 14.53 -11.19
N LEU A 709 31.22 15.28 -12.08
CA LEU A 709 31.87 16.33 -12.89
C LEU A 709 32.37 17.49 -12.01
N GLU A 710 31.58 17.87 -11.00
CA GLU A 710 31.96 18.95 -10.06
C GLU A 710 33.16 18.55 -9.20
N LYS A 711 33.20 17.29 -8.72
CA LYS A 711 34.32 16.71 -8.00
C LYS A 711 35.59 16.73 -8.83
N GLU A 712 35.54 16.33 -10.11
CA GLU A 712 36.71 16.40 -11.00
C GLU A 712 37.26 17.82 -11.15
N LEU A 713 36.41 18.84 -11.14
CA LEU A 713 36.82 20.25 -11.18
C LEU A 713 37.40 20.73 -9.86
N LEU A 714 36.85 20.29 -8.73
CA LEU A 714 37.34 20.63 -7.39
C LEU A 714 38.67 19.93 -7.06
N ASP A 715 38.80 18.65 -7.40
CA ASP A 715 40.03 17.87 -7.18
C ASP A 715 41.22 18.45 -7.96
N LYS A 716 40.98 19.00 -9.16
CA LYS A 716 42.00 19.76 -9.92
C LYS A 716 42.48 21.02 -9.20
N MET A 717 41.65 21.62 -8.34
CA MET A 717 41.99 22.84 -7.61
C MET A 717 42.61 22.54 -6.24
N ASN A 718 42.00 21.62 -5.49
CA ASN A 718 42.48 21.14 -4.20
C ASN A 718 41.86 19.77 -3.85
N PRO A 719 42.63 18.66 -3.93
CA PRO A 719 42.16 17.32 -3.62
C PRO A 719 41.71 17.10 -2.16
N ALA A 720 42.02 18.02 -1.24
CA ALA A 720 41.57 17.92 0.15
C ALA A 720 40.08 18.26 0.33
N ILE A 721 39.47 19.02 -0.60
CA ILE A 721 38.08 19.46 -0.48
C ILE A 721 37.12 18.27 -0.55
N CYS A 722 37.29 17.38 -1.53
CA CYS A 722 36.39 16.25 -1.75
C CYS A 722 36.69 15.02 -0.87
N LYS A 723 37.62 15.14 0.09
CA LYS A 723 37.82 14.13 1.16
C LYS A 723 36.78 14.26 2.27
N ASP A 724 36.23 15.45 2.45
CA ASP A 724 35.12 15.70 3.37
C ASP A 724 33.82 15.17 2.74
N PRO A 725 33.11 14.19 3.33
CA PRO A 725 31.87 13.68 2.78
C PRO A 725 30.76 14.74 2.66
N GLU A 726 30.84 15.85 3.41
CA GLU A 726 29.87 16.94 3.34
C GLU A 726 30.21 18.03 2.29
N TRP A 727 31.20 17.80 1.43
CA TRP A 727 31.54 18.74 0.36
C TRP A 727 30.37 19.12 -0.56
N PRO A 728 29.41 18.22 -0.92
CA PRO A 728 28.27 18.60 -1.77
C PRO A 728 27.34 19.60 -1.08
N LEU A 729 27.10 19.40 0.21
CA LEU A 729 26.31 20.31 1.05
C LEU A 729 26.93 21.72 1.05
N ARG A 730 28.22 21.81 1.38
CA ARG A 730 28.96 23.08 1.43
C ARG A 730 28.97 23.78 0.07
N LEU A 731 29.07 23.02 -1.03
CA LEU A 731 29.02 23.57 -2.37
C LEU A 731 27.64 24.13 -2.70
N THR A 732 26.57 23.42 -2.36
CA THR A 732 25.19 23.90 -2.53
C THR A 732 24.93 25.19 -1.76
N GLU A 733 25.32 25.26 -0.48
CA GLU A 733 25.17 26.47 0.33
C GLU A 733 25.87 27.67 -0.33
N TRP A 734 27.10 27.47 -0.77
CA TRP A 734 27.85 28.51 -1.50
C TRP A 734 27.20 28.90 -2.83
N LYS A 735 26.65 27.93 -3.57
CA LYS A 735 25.92 28.19 -4.82
C LYS A 735 24.67 29.03 -4.60
N LEU A 736 23.89 28.72 -3.57
CA LEU A 736 22.71 29.49 -3.18
C LEU A 736 23.09 30.92 -2.77
N GLU A 737 24.09 31.07 -1.89
CA GLU A 737 24.58 32.36 -1.40
C GLU A 737 25.12 33.24 -2.54
N LYS A 738 25.91 32.67 -3.45
CA LYS A 738 26.58 33.42 -4.53
C LYS A 738 25.81 33.45 -5.85
N GLY A 739 24.66 32.77 -5.94
CA GLY A 739 23.87 32.67 -7.17
C GLY A 739 24.58 31.96 -8.30
N VAL A 740 25.22 30.84 -8.00
CA VAL A 740 25.99 30.05 -8.98
C VAL A 740 25.20 28.81 -9.39
N ARG A 741 24.83 28.73 -10.67
CA ARG A 741 24.05 27.62 -11.24
C ARG A 741 24.89 26.37 -11.53
N SER A 742 25.98 26.53 -12.29
CA SER A 742 26.88 25.44 -12.69
C SER A 742 28.30 25.72 -12.21
N LEU A 743 29.08 24.68 -11.92
CA LEU A 743 30.48 24.82 -11.53
C LEU A 743 31.37 24.84 -12.77
N SER A 744 31.89 26.02 -13.14
CA SER A 744 32.99 26.17 -14.11
C SER A 744 34.35 26.13 -13.41
N PRO A 745 35.48 25.96 -14.14
CA PRO A 745 36.82 26.06 -13.55
C PRO A 745 37.06 27.36 -12.77
N TYR A 746 36.48 28.47 -13.24
CA TYR A 746 36.54 29.75 -12.53
C TYR A 746 35.80 29.73 -11.19
N GLN A 747 34.58 29.16 -11.16
CA GLN A 747 33.81 29.04 -9.92
C GLN A 747 34.43 28.01 -8.96
N ALA A 748 34.98 26.91 -9.46
CA ALA A 748 35.72 25.92 -8.66
C ALA A 748 36.88 26.58 -7.89
N LYS A 749 37.65 27.46 -8.54
CA LYS A 749 38.70 28.24 -7.89
C LYS A 749 38.16 29.18 -6.81
N ARG A 750 37.02 29.84 -7.05
CA ARG A 750 36.37 30.73 -6.07
C ARG A 750 35.89 29.94 -4.85
N PHE A 751 35.28 28.77 -5.05
CA PHE A 751 34.82 27.90 -3.97
C PHE A 751 36.00 27.35 -3.15
N ALA A 752 37.06 26.88 -3.81
CA ALA A 752 38.26 26.42 -3.10
C ALA A 752 38.87 27.51 -2.20
N LYS A 753 38.91 28.77 -2.69
CA LYS A 753 39.35 29.93 -1.90
C LYS A 753 38.39 30.24 -0.75
N TYR A 754 37.09 30.10 -0.96
CA TYR A 754 36.07 30.28 0.08
C TYR A 754 36.30 29.29 1.22
N ILE A 755 36.42 27.99 0.94
CA ILE A 755 36.68 26.95 1.95
C ILE A 755 37.98 27.22 2.72
N MET A 756 39.06 27.59 2.03
CA MET A 756 40.35 27.91 2.67
C MET A 756 40.30 29.14 3.59
N ASN A 757 39.39 30.08 3.33
CA ASN A 757 39.21 31.27 4.15
C ASN A 757 38.26 31.01 5.32
N SER A 758 37.22 30.21 5.13
CA SER A 758 36.29 29.82 6.20
C SER A 758 36.97 28.95 7.26
N GLY A 759 37.92 28.08 6.87
CA GLY A 759 38.72 27.29 7.80
C GLY A 759 39.86 28.03 8.53
N LYS A 760 40.00 29.36 8.35
CA LYS A 760 40.95 30.20 9.10
C LYS A 760 40.29 31.01 10.22
N SER A 761 38.98 30.85 10.40
CA SER A 761 38.18 31.57 11.40
C SER A 761 37.63 30.67 12.51
N GLU A 762 38.16 29.44 12.64
CA GLU A 762 37.96 28.56 13.80
C GLU A 762 39.21 28.52 14.68
#